data_AF-A0A931ZDA8-F1
#
_entry.id   AF-A0A931ZDA8-F1
#
_cell.length_a   1.000
_cell.length_b   1.000
_cell.length_c   1.000
_cell.angle_alpha   90.00
_cell.angle_beta   90.00
_cell.angle_gamma   90.00
#
_symmetry.space_group_name_H-M   'P 1'
#
loop_
_entity.id
_entity.type
_entity.pdbx_description
1 polymer ?
#
loop_
_entity_poly.entity_id
_entity_poly.type
_entity_poly.pdbx_seq_one_letter_code
_entity_poly.pdbx_strand_id
1 'polypeptide(L)'
;MPAVVRRLRRPQPLSSSASERGSVLLVALLLAAVIGLALASYIRLSNTSLKVSQRAFLQNSAMNLAEIGVEKALATFNRASNGESDAWTGWAVSGSEATRTLTGFTPAPGATGVIKIYVRNYTSATSYTSASGSSSSSSSSESDDHSESESSDDHSDDDHAEDDHAEDDHSSDDHSSDDHGSGSFAVAAAALTQAADLSASALPPLVRHAATPAFITLTHGIRPLASFDLPIGFLASLGGSDDHSSSDHSSDDHSDDDHSEDDHSEDDHSSDHSADDTPSEDVDVPASSTSATVSSSSIVIVAKAIVTPADGSGELVKVLEVTLRRRALWGFGLVGRSWVHLNSQASVDSWNSDPDSDSSTAAIAYSSGVRADRGTVGCVSSANGAISLNSNAEIYGSAHSGGGTVTTSSNVRIHNSTSPSDPKVDPACVRTDFSFTFPAITVPSPTVTNAIGTTITSARTFPQTGDTANPADGKYYYQFGGGARIDMDSNKNLTIAGNVVWLFLSHTGVTSIRTSSNADTLFSGTASTLEIYTNGNISLDSNNDINATGQPQRCQIWGTASTSQTFTLSSNVNLGAVIYAPNAAFQIDSNCVLLGSVVGDTIQMDSNSRFHYDEALGNYGGSNPFRVSSWRELRTAAERATYASALNF
;
A
#
# COMPACT_ATOMS: atom_id res chain seq x y z
N MET A 1 69.27 -105.89 -53.33
CA MET A 1 70.33 -104.95 -53.77
C MET A 1 69.80 -104.24 -55.02
N PRO A 2 69.79 -102.90 -55.19
CA PRO A 2 70.32 -101.74 -54.42
C PRO A 2 69.16 -100.92 -53.75
N ALA A 3 69.28 -99.96 -52.82
CA ALA A 3 70.17 -98.83 -52.49
C ALA A 3 69.73 -97.46 -53.07
N VAL A 4 69.37 -96.53 -52.14
CA VAL A 4 69.63 -95.06 -52.15
C VAL A 4 68.74 -94.13 -53.01
N VAL A 5 67.91 -93.27 -52.39
CA VAL A 5 68.13 -91.83 -52.04
C VAL A 5 66.85 -91.27 -51.40
N ARG A 6 67.01 -90.63 -50.24
CA ARG A 6 65.98 -89.94 -49.46
C ARG A 6 65.83 -88.49 -49.96
N ARG A 7 64.65 -88.07 -50.44
CA ARG A 7 64.26 -86.64 -50.55
C ARG A 7 63.10 -86.38 -49.59
N LEU A 8 63.32 -85.50 -48.62
CA LEU A 8 62.30 -85.01 -47.69
C LEU A 8 61.33 -84.10 -48.44
N ARG A 9 60.08 -84.55 -48.63
CA ARG A 9 58.95 -83.67 -48.93
C ARG A 9 58.31 -83.26 -47.61
N ARG A 10 58.30 -81.95 -47.33
CA ARG A 10 57.58 -81.37 -46.18
C ARG A 10 56.09 -81.75 -46.27
N PRO A 11 55.44 -82.23 -45.20
CA PRO A 11 53.99 -82.34 -45.16
C PRO A 11 53.38 -80.93 -45.16
N GLN A 12 52.37 -80.69 -46.01
CA GLN A 12 51.49 -79.55 -45.84
C GLN A 12 50.57 -79.80 -44.63
N PRO A 13 50.30 -78.79 -43.79
CA PRO A 13 49.27 -78.91 -42.76
C PRO A 13 47.89 -79.00 -43.43
N LEU A 14 47.13 -80.02 -43.05
CA LEU A 14 45.70 -80.11 -43.33
C LEU A 14 44.99 -78.95 -42.62
N SER A 15 44.27 -78.13 -43.39
CA SER A 15 43.39 -77.09 -42.84
C SER A 15 42.17 -77.74 -42.17
N SER A 16 41.98 -77.47 -40.89
CA SER A 16 40.78 -77.85 -40.14
C SER A 16 39.70 -76.78 -40.29
N SER A 17 38.70 -77.02 -41.14
CA SER A 17 37.53 -76.16 -41.34
C SER A 17 36.41 -76.41 -40.30
N ALA A 18 36.71 -76.25 -39.00
CA ALA A 18 35.74 -76.55 -37.94
C ALA A 18 35.70 -75.55 -36.76
N SER A 19 35.94 -74.24 -36.98
CA SER A 19 35.84 -73.22 -35.90
C SER A 19 35.05 -71.95 -36.26
N GLU A 20 34.76 -71.67 -37.53
CA GLU A 20 34.11 -70.39 -37.93
C GLU A 20 32.60 -70.34 -37.67
N ARG A 21 31.90 -71.48 -37.68
CA ARG A 21 30.43 -71.49 -37.52
C ARG A 21 29.96 -71.32 -36.07
N GLY A 22 30.78 -71.74 -35.09
CA GLY A 22 30.46 -71.60 -33.66
C GLY A 22 30.72 -70.19 -33.12
N SER A 23 31.76 -69.51 -33.61
CA SER A 23 32.07 -68.13 -33.22
C SER A 23 31.03 -67.13 -33.74
N VAL A 24 30.50 -67.33 -34.96
CA VAL A 24 29.44 -66.48 -35.53
C VAL A 24 28.16 -66.54 -34.70
N LEU A 25 27.78 -67.72 -34.21
CA LEU A 25 26.56 -67.89 -33.39
C LEU A 25 26.70 -67.25 -32.00
N LEU A 26 27.89 -67.34 -31.38
CA LEU A 26 28.18 -66.67 -30.12
C LEU A 26 28.18 -65.14 -30.26
N VAL A 27 28.78 -64.61 -31.32
CA VAL A 27 28.77 -63.16 -31.58
C VAL A 27 27.35 -62.67 -31.85
N ALA A 28 26.56 -63.41 -32.63
CA ALA A 28 25.16 -63.07 -32.89
C ALA A 28 24.32 -63.07 -31.61
N LEU A 29 24.52 -64.05 -30.72
CA LEU A 29 23.79 -64.14 -29.45
C LEU A 29 24.19 -63.03 -28.47
N LEU A 30 25.48 -62.69 -28.39
CA LEU A 30 25.96 -61.57 -27.58
C LEU A 30 25.42 -60.24 -28.09
N LEU A 31 25.43 -60.01 -29.40
CA LEU A 31 24.88 -58.80 -30.01
C LEU A 31 23.36 -58.70 -29.75
N ALA A 32 22.62 -59.81 -29.88
CA ALA A 32 21.20 -59.86 -29.56
C ALA A 32 20.92 -59.56 -28.06
N ALA A 33 21.74 -60.09 -27.16
CA ALA A 33 21.62 -59.83 -25.72
C ALA A 33 21.90 -58.35 -25.38
N VAL A 34 22.92 -57.75 -25.99
CA VAL A 34 23.25 -56.32 -25.81
C VAL A 34 22.11 -55.44 -26.33
N ILE A 35 21.56 -55.74 -27.51
CA ILE A 35 20.41 -55.01 -28.07
C ILE A 35 19.19 -55.16 -27.17
N GLY A 36 18.91 -56.38 -26.66
CA GLY A 36 17.79 -56.63 -25.74
C GLY A 36 17.90 -55.82 -24.44
N LEU A 37 19.08 -55.77 -23.83
CA LEU A 37 19.34 -54.96 -22.63
C LEU A 37 19.22 -53.47 -22.91
N ALA A 38 19.76 -53.00 -24.05
CA ALA A 38 19.65 -51.61 -24.47
C ALA A 38 18.19 -51.18 -24.70
N LEU A 39 17.39 -52.02 -25.37
CA LEU A 39 15.97 -51.77 -25.61
C LEU A 39 15.17 -51.72 -24.31
N ALA A 40 15.35 -52.70 -23.42
CA ALA A 40 14.66 -52.73 -22.14
C ALA A 40 15.00 -51.49 -21.28
N SER A 41 16.28 -51.09 -21.27
CA SER A 41 16.74 -49.87 -20.60
C SER A 41 16.13 -48.62 -21.22
N TYR A 42 16.14 -48.51 -22.55
CA TYR A 42 15.58 -47.37 -23.27
C TYR A 42 14.07 -47.23 -23.05
N ILE A 43 13.32 -48.33 -23.10
CA ILE A 43 11.88 -48.32 -22.84
C ILE A 43 11.59 -47.87 -21.40
N ARG A 44 12.38 -48.34 -20.42
CA ARG A 44 12.22 -47.91 -19.02
C ARG A 44 12.54 -46.42 -18.85
N LEU A 45 13.61 -45.94 -19.47
CA LEU A 45 13.99 -44.53 -19.45
C LEU A 45 12.93 -43.66 -20.13
N SER A 46 12.43 -44.07 -21.29
CA SER A 46 11.37 -43.38 -22.03
C SER A 46 10.07 -43.29 -21.21
N ASN A 47 9.63 -44.40 -20.60
CA ASN A 47 8.47 -44.40 -19.72
C ASN A 47 8.66 -43.52 -18.48
N THR A 48 9.87 -43.49 -17.91
CA THR A 48 10.18 -42.61 -16.78
C THR A 48 10.15 -41.15 -17.19
N SER A 49 10.76 -40.82 -18.34
CA SER A 49 10.76 -39.48 -18.92
C SER A 49 9.34 -38.99 -19.22
N LEU A 50 8.50 -39.85 -19.83
CA LEU A 50 7.09 -39.55 -20.09
C LEU A 50 6.34 -39.22 -18.79
N LYS A 51 6.48 -40.05 -17.76
CA LYS A 51 5.82 -39.85 -16.46
C LYS A 51 6.28 -38.56 -15.78
N VAL A 52 7.58 -38.27 -15.78
CA VAL A 52 8.13 -37.04 -15.21
C VAL A 52 7.61 -35.81 -15.97
N SER A 53 7.58 -35.88 -17.31
CA SER A 53 7.06 -34.80 -18.16
C SER A 53 5.57 -34.56 -17.94
N GLN A 54 4.74 -35.60 -17.92
CA GLN A 54 3.31 -35.50 -17.64
C GLN A 54 3.04 -34.96 -16.24
N ARG A 55 3.79 -35.40 -15.23
CA ARG A 55 3.66 -34.89 -13.87
C ARG A 55 4.05 -33.42 -13.77
N ALA A 56 5.11 -33.00 -14.45
CA ALA A 56 5.50 -31.58 -14.50
C ALA A 56 4.44 -30.72 -15.19
N PHE A 57 3.89 -31.19 -16.31
CA PHE A 57 2.79 -30.53 -17.01
C PHE A 57 1.57 -30.35 -16.09
N LEU A 58 1.09 -31.42 -15.46
CA LEU A 58 -0.08 -31.37 -14.59
C LEU A 58 0.17 -30.57 -13.30
N GLN A 59 1.41 -30.52 -12.80
CA GLN A 59 1.78 -29.64 -11.68
C GLN A 59 1.67 -28.16 -12.05
N ASN A 60 2.09 -27.78 -13.26
CA ASN A 60 1.90 -26.42 -13.78
C ASN A 60 0.41 -26.13 -14.00
N SER A 61 -0.35 -27.08 -14.53
CA SER A 61 -1.81 -26.91 -14.66
C SER A 61 -2.50 -26.73 -13.31
N ALA A 62 -2.11 -27.49 -12.29
CA ALA A 62 -2.63 -27.33 -10.93
C ALA A 62 -2.30 -25.95 -10.35
N MET A 63 -1.11 -25.41 -10.66
CA MET A 63 -0.74 -24.05 -10.26
C MET A 63 -1.66 -23.01 -10.90
N ASN A 64 -1.85 -23.06 -12.22
CA ASN A 64 -2.72 -22.14 -12.94
C ASN A 64 -4.17 -22.22 -12.44
N LEU A 65 -4.66 -23.43 -12.10
CA LEU A 65 -5.98 -23.61 -11.49
C LEU A 65 -6.06 -22.96 -10.10
N ALA A 66 -5.00 -23.04 -9.28
CA ALA A 66 -4.98 -22.37 -7.98
C ALA A 66 -5.02 -20.84 -8.15
N GLU A 67 -4.30 -20.30 -9.15
CA GLU A 67 -4.32 -18.87 -9.49
C GLU A 67 -5.72 -18.42 -9.92
N ILE A 68 -6.40 -19.19 -10.78
CA ILE A 68 -7.81 -18.93 -11.15
C ILE A 68 -8.72 -18.88 -9.91
N GLY A 69 -8.47 -19.74 -8.92
CA GLY A 69 -9.20 -19.71 -7.64
C GLY A 69 -9.01 -18.41 -6.87
N VAL A 70 -7.76 -17.93 -6.78
CA VAL A 70 -7.44 -16.63 -6.16
C VAL A 70 -8.11 -15.50 -6.93
N GLU A 71 -8.03 -15.51 -8.26
CA GLU A 71 -8.66 -14.48 -9.11
C GLU A 71 -10.18 -14.43 -8.92
N LYS A 72 -10.83 -15.59 -8.81
CA LYS A 72 -12.28 -15.65 -8.57
C LYS A 72 -12.66 -15.05 -7.22
N ALA A 73 -11.86 -15.30 -6.18
CA ALA A 73 -12.05 -14.69 -4.86
C ALA A 73 -11.86 -13.17 -4.94
N LEU A 74 -10.76 -12.71 -5.55
CA LEU A 74 -10.46 -11.28 -5.67
C LEU A 74 -11.53 -10.54 -6.47
N ALA A 75 -12.01 -11.11 -7.58
CA ALA A 75 -13.10 -10.54 -8.36
C ALA A 75 -14.40 -10.44 -7.55
N THR A 76 -14.72 -11.46 -6.74
CA THR A 76 -15.87 -11.42 -5.84
C THR A 76 -15.73 -10.31 -4.80
N PHE A 77 -14.55 -10.18 -4.19
CA PHE A 77 -14.24 -9.10 -3.26
C PHE A 77 -14.40 -7.72 -3.88
N ASN A 78 -13.89 -7.51 -5.09
CA ASN A 78 -13.98 -6.23 -5.78
C ASN A 78 -15.43 -5.85 -6.11
N ARG A 79 -16.25 -6.82 -6.53
CA ARG A 79 -17.70 -6.60 -6.73
C ARG A 79 -18.39 -6.22 -5.41
N ALA A 80 -18.09 -6.96 -4.33
CA ALA A 80 -18.65 -6.67 -3.01
C ALA A 80 -18.25 -5.28 -2.51
N SER A 81 -16.99 -4.87 -2.72
CA SER A 81 -16.53 -3.52 -2.36
C SER A 81 -17.13 -2.41 -3.21
N ASN A 82 -17.60 -2.72 -4.42
CA ASN A 82 -18.32 -1.78 -5.27
C ASN A 82 -19.82 -1.69 -4.91
N GLY A 83 -20.26 -2.31 -3.82
CA GLY A 83 -21.66 -2.27 -3.36
C GLY A 83 -22.58 -3.24 -4.08
N GLU A 84 -22.05 -4.19 -4.86
CA GLU A 84 -22.87 -5.23 -5.50
C GLU A 84 -23.37 -6.24 -4.45
N SER A 85 -24.67 -6.18 -4.12
CA SER A 85 -25.30 -7.05 -3.13
C SER A 85 -25.27 -8.55 -3.48
N ASP A 86 -25.08 -8.90 -4.76
CA ASP A 86 -25.02 -10.27 -5.26
C ASP A 86 -23.58 -10.82 -5.41
N ALA A 87 -22.56 -10.06 -5.01
CA ALA A 87 -21.17 -10.41 -5.23
C ALA A 87 -20.81 -11.83 -4.71
N TRP A 88 -21.28 -12.17 -3.51
CA TRP A 88 -21.05 -13.45 -2.85
C TRP A 88 -22.03 -14.56 -3.27
N THR A 89 -22.82 -14.36 -4.32
CA THR A 89 -23.73 -15.39 -4.83
C THR A 89 -22.96 -16.64 -5.29
N GLY A 90 -23.39 -17.81 -4.82
CA GLY A 90 -22.73 -19.10 -5.09
C GLY A 90 -21.51 -19.38 -4.23
N TRP A 91 -21.27 -18.59 -3.19
CA TRP A 91 -20.36 -18.92 -2.09
C TRP A 91 -21.16 -19.44 -0.90
N ALA A 92 -20.61 -20.39 -0.16
CA ALA A 92 -21.10 -20.76 1.16
C ALA A 92 -20.45 -19.83 2.18
N VAL A 93 -21.25 -19.03 2.88
CA VAL A 93 -20.77 -18.05 3.87
C VAL A 93 -21.15 -18.49 5.28
N SER A 94 -20.23 -18.34 6.22
CA SER A 94 -20.44 -18.65 7.65
C SER A 94 -19.61 -17.72 8.51
N GLY A 95 -20.27 -16.91 9.35
CA GLY A 95 -19.57 -15.89 10.15
C GLY A 95 -18.78 -14.93 9.28
N SER A 96 -17.46 -14.84 9.51
CA SER A 96 -16.53 -14.03 8.72
C SER A 96 -15.83 -14.81 7.61
N GLU A 97 -16.23 -16.05 7.32
CA GLU A 97 -15.59 -16.93 6.34
C GLU A 97 -16.49 -17.20 5.12
N ALA A 98 -15.88 -17.37 3.95
CA ALA A 98 -16.58 -17.74 2.72
C ALA A 98 -15.82 -18.85 1.97
N THR A 99 -16.55 -19.84 1.45
CA THR A 99 -16.00 -20.97 0.72
C THR A 99 -16.69 -21.19 -0.61
N ARG A 100 -15.95 -21.71 -1.60
CA ARG A 100 -16.50 -22.04 -2.92
C ARG A 100 -15.71 -23.15 -3.59
N THR A 101 -16.43 -24.05 -4.26
CA THR A 101 -15.84 -25.07 -5.13
C THR A 101 -16.11 -24.74 -6.59
N LEU A 102 -15.07 -24.76 -7.41
CA LEU A 102 -15.16 -24.66 -8.87
C LEU A 102 -14.80 -26.03 -9.48
N THR A 103 -15.64 -26.49 -10.39
CA THR A 103 -15.49 -27.79 -11.09
C THR A 103 -15.56 -27.59 -12.60
N GLY A 104 -15.36 -28.66 -13.37
CA GLY A 104 -15.47 -28.63 -14.84
C GLY A 104 -14.18 -28.33 -15.58
N PHE A 105 -13.03 -28.33 -14.89
CA PHE A 105 -11.73 -28.14 -15.55
C PHE A 105 -11.17 -29.46 -16.07
N THR A 106 -10.65 -29.45 -17.30
CA THR A 106 -10.00 -30.61 -17.93
C THR A 106 -8.58 -30.24 -18.37
N PRO A 107 -7.59 -30.26 -17.47
CA PRO A 107 -6.23 -29.78 -17.75
C PRO A 107 -5.48 -30.65 -18.78
N ALA A 108 -5.89 -31.91 -18.95
CA ALA A 108 -5.38 -32.82 -19.97
C ALA A 108 -6.50 -33.81 -20.38
N PRO A 109 -6.38 -34.51 -21.51
CA PRO A 109 -7.32 -35.55 -21.89
C PRO A 109 -7.50 -36.60 -20.77
N GLY A 110 -8.73 -36.75 -20.29
CA GLY A 110 -9.08 -37.68 -19.22
C GLY A 110 -8.67 -37.25 -17.80
N ALA A 111 -7.94 -36.14 -17.63
CA ALA A 111 -7.64 -35.58 -16.31
C ALA A 111 -8.72 -34.57 -15.91
N THR A 112 -9.08 -34.55 -14.62
CA THR A 112 -10.07 -33.62 -14.07
C THR A 112 -9.42 -32.67 -13.08
N GLY A 113 -9.87 -31.41 -13.07
CA GLY A 113 -9.43 -30.38 -12.15
C GLY A 113 -10.58 -29.85 -11.29
N VAL A 114 -10.32 -29.66 -10.01
CA VAL A 114 -11.23 -29.04 -9.02
C VAL A 114 -10.46 -27.96 -8.26
N ILE A 115 -11.11 -26.84 -8.00
CA ILE A 115 -10.57 -25.75 -7.18
C ILE A 115 -11.46 -25.59 -5.95
N LYS A 116 -10.88 -25.63 -4.76
CA LYS A 116 -11.53 -25.25 -3.50
C LYS A 116 -10.95 -23.93 -3.03
N ILE A 117 -11.81 -22.96 -2.75
CA ILE A 117 -11.42 -21.61 -2.34
C ILE A 117 -11.97 -21.37 -0.95
N TYR A 118 -11.12 -20.91 -0.05
CA TYR A 118 -11.46 -20.45 1.28
C TYR A 118 -11.03 -18.99 1.44
N VAL A 119 -11.90 -18.19 2.04
CA VAL A 119 -11.69 -16.78 2.32
C VAL A 119 -11.94 -16.54 3.79
N ARG A 120 -10.97 -15.95 4.47
CA ARG A 120 -11.11 -15.44 5.84
C ARG A 120 -11.37 -13.94 5.82
N ASN A 121 -12.26 -13.49 6.70
CA ASN A 121 -12.68 -12.10 6.88
C ASN A 121 -13.33 -11.47 5.63
N TYR A 122 -14.25 -12.20 4.99
CA TYR A 122 -14.93 -11.70 3.79
C TYR A 122 -15.85 -10.49 4.06
N THR A 123 -16.37 -10.36 5.29
CA THR A 123 -17.24 -9.25 5.72
C THR A 123 -16.56 -7.88 5.62
N SER A 124 -15.23 -7.83 5.70
CA SER A 124 -14.41 -6.65 5.44
C SER A 124 -14.54 -6.11 4.00
N ALA A 125 -15.33 -6.74 3.13
CA ALA A 125 -15.74 -6.21 1.83
C ALA A 125 -16.95 -5.25 1.91
N THR A 126 -17.74 -5.28 2.98
CA THR A 126 -19.11 -4.72 3.02
C THR A 126 -19.26 -3.45 3.87
N SER A 127 -18.22 -3.05 4.61
CA SER A 127 -18.27 -1.85 5.46
C SER A 127 -18.17 -0.58 4.63
N TYR A 128 -19.32 -0.12 4.13
CA TYR A 128 -19.51 1.15 3.45
C TYR A 128 -20.85 1.77 3.85
N THR A 129 -20.84 2.52 4.94
CA THR A 129 -21.74 3.66 5.10
C THR A 129 -20.85 4.89 5.05
N SER A 130 -21.00 5.70 4.02
CA SER A 130 -20.54 7.08 4.04
C SER A 130 -21.07 7.72 5.32
N ALA A 131 -20.20 8.13 6.21
CA ALA A 131 -20.54 9.08 7.25
C ALA A 131 -20.80 10.44 6.60
N SER A 132 -21.90 10.55 5.86
CA SER A 132 -22.64 11.80 5.80
C SER A 132 -23.30 11.92 7.16
N GLY A 133 -22.81 12.85 7.98
CA GLY A 133 -23.40 13.18 9.27
C GLY A 133 -24.91 13.35 9.11
N SER A 134 -25.65 12.32 9.51
CA SER A 134 -27.09 12.41 9.63
C SER A 134 -27.32 12.97 11.02
N SER A 135 -27.53 14.28 11.11
CA SER A 135 -27.98 14.91 12.33
C SER A 135 -29.36 14.34 12.67
N SER A 136 -29.41 13.39 13.60
CA SER A 136 -30.63 13.07 14.30
C SER A 136 -30.89 14.21 15.27
N SER A 137 -31.85 15.07 14.94
CA SER A 137 -32.37 16.07 15.86
C SER A 137 -33.11 15.35 16.99
N SER A 138 -32.43 15.12 18.11
CA SER A 138 -33.12 14.80 19.37
C SER A 138 -33.72 16.09 19.90
N SER A 139 -35.03 16.26 19.71
CA SER A 139 -35.81 17.27 20.42
C SER A 139 -35.87 16.90 21.90
N SER A 140 -35.03 17.51 22.72
CA SER A 140 -35.27 17.59 24.16
C SER A 140 -36.21 18.76 24.41
N SER A 141 -37.44 18.44 24.78
CA SER A 141 -38.42 19.37 25.32
C SER A 141 -37.92 19.92 26.65
N GLU A 142 -37.34 21.12 26.65
CA GLU A 142 -37.24 21.92 27.87
C GLU A 142 -38.59 22.60 28.08
N SER A 143 -39.18 22.31 29.24
CA SER A 143 -40.40 22.90 29.74
C SER A 143 -40.15 24.36 30.11
N ASP A 144 -40.82 25.27 29.41
CA ASP A 144 -40.98 26.67 29.79
C ASP A 144 -41.70 26.75 31.16
N ASP A 145 -40.99 27.21 32.19
CA ASP A 145 -41.59 27.70 33.42
C ASP A 145 -41.60 29.23 33.37
N HIS A 146 -42.80 29.77 33.21
CA HIS A 146 -43.09 31.19 33.22
C HIS A 146 -43.03 31.72 34.65
N SER A 147 -42.21 32.74 34.90
CA SER A 147 -42.54 33.73 35.93
C SER A 147 -42.10 35.12 35.48
N GLU A 148 -43.12 35.90 35.13
CA GLU A 148 -43.08 37.35 34.94
C GLU A 148 -42.60 38.06 36.21
N SER A 149 -41.78 39.10 36.04
CA SER A 149 -41.93 40.31 36.85
C SER A 149 -41.36 41.52 36.12
N GLU A 150 -42.22 42.52 36.02
CA GLU A 150 -42.13 43.81 35.38
C GLU A 150 -40.93 44.66 35.84
N SER A 151 -40.38 45.47 34.93
CA SER A 151 -40.18 46.89 35.19
C SER A 151 -39.98 47.67 33.89
N SER A 152 -40.74 48.75 33.81
CA SER A 152 -40.75 49.83 32.83
C SER A 152 -39.38 50.35 32.42
N ASP A 153 -39.25 50.86 31.19
CA ASP A 153 -39.17 52.31 31.02
C ASP A 153 -39.34 52.74 29.56
N ASP A 154 -40.15 53.77 29.47
CA ASP A 154 -40.63 54.61 28.38
C ASP A 154 -39.48 55.38 27.72
N HIS A 155 -39.47 55.54 26.39
CA HIS A 155 -39.20 56.83 25.75
C HIS A 155 -39.57 56.83 24.26
N SER A 156 -40.28 57.91 23.94
CA SER A 156 -41.00 58.32 22.73
C SER A 156 -40.10 58.77 21.57
N ASP A 157 -40.68 58.61 20.37
CA ASP A 157 -40.78 59.56 19.25
C ASP A 157 -39.54 60.38 18.83
N ASP A 158 -39.19 60.31 17.54
CA ASP A 158 -39.41 61.46 16.66
C ASP A 158 -39.10 61.16 15.19
N ASP A 159 -39.96 61.76 14.36
CA ASP A 159 -39.94 61.85 12.91
C ASP A 159 -38.66 62.50 12.35
N HIS A 160 -38.31 62.19 11.09
CA HIS A 160 -38.22 63.24 10.07
C HIS A 160 -38.03 62.67 8.65
N ALA A 161 -38.65 63.41 7.74
CA ALA A 161 -38.86 63.13 6.34
C ALA A 161 -37.72 63.64 5.43
N GLU A 162 -37.92 63.29 4.15
CA GLU A 162 -37.74 64.13 2.96
C GLU A 162 -36.45 64.10 2.11
N ASP A 163 -36.75 64.30 0.83
CA ASP A 163 -35.98 64.66 -0.37
C ASP A 163 -35.19 63.57 -1.12
N ASP A 164 -35.69 63.13 -2.28
CA ASP A 164 -35.78 63.80 -3.60
C ASP A 164 -34.43 63.91 -4.31
N HIS A 165 -34.31 63.24 -5.46
CA HIS A 165 -33.87 63.86 -6.72
C HIS A 165 -34.02 62.87 -7.88
N ALA A 166 -34.89 63.25 -8.81
CA ALA A 166 -34.97 62.75 -10.18
C ALA A 166 -34.06 63.60 -11.09
N GLU A 167 -33.42 62.98 -12.08
CA GLU A 167 -33.25 63.43 -13.48
C GLU A 167 -33.02 62.13 -14.30
N ASP A 168 -33.85 61.73 -15.27
CA ASP A 168 -34.03 62.26 -16.65
C ASP A 168 -32.68 62.36 -17.41
N ASP A 169 -32.52 62.03 -18.69
CA ASP A 169 -33.25 61.27 -19.70
C ASP A 169 -32.28 61.17 -20.92
N HIS A 170 -32.64 60.32 -21.89
CA HIS A 170 -32.31 60.41 -23.34
C HIS A 170 -31.15 59.67 -24.06
N SER A 171 -31.64 58.95 -25.08
CA SER A 171 -31.19 58.77 -26.48
C SER A 171 -30.08 57.74 -26.74
N SER A 172 -30.43 56.52 -27.19
CA SER A 172 -30.81 56.11 -28.57
C SER A 172 -29.62 56.02 -29.52
N ASP A 173 -29.35 54.82 -30.04
CA ASP A 173 -29.50 54.57 -31.48
C ASP A 173 -29.32 53.08 -31.82
N ASP A 174 -30.29 52.61 -32.62
CA ASP A 174 -30.39 51.32 -33.29
C ASP A 174 -29.33 51.15 -34.38
N HIS A 175 -28.92 49.88 -34.65
CA HIS A 175 -29.17 49.23 -35.94
C HIS A 175 -28.74 47.75 -35.98
N SER A 176 -29.72 46.90 -36.34
CA SER A 176 -29.72 45.78 -37.31
C SER A 176 -28.39 45.12 -37.69
N SER A 177 -28.26 43.84 -37.98
CA SER A 177 -29.14 42.67 -38.11
C SER A 177 -28.17 41.51 -38.38
N ASP A 178 -28.52 40.28 -38.03
CA ASP A 178 -28.61 39.19 -39.01
C ASP A 178 -28.87 37.85 -38.31
N ASP A 179 -29.95 37.27 -38.79
CA ASP A 179 -30.56 36.00 -38.49
C ASP A 179 -29.79 34.87 -39.19
N HIS A 180 -29.67 33.71 -38.52
CA HIS A 180 -29.99 32.38 -39.05
C HIS A 180 -29.32 31.26 -38.23
N GLY A 181 -30.11 30.23 -37.87
CA GLY A 181 -29.57 28.88 -37.72
C GLY A 181 -30.09 28.06 -36.53
N SER A 182 -31.36 27.71 -36.58
CA SER A 182 -32.02 26.64 -35.81
C SER A 182 -31.22 25.33 -35.72
N GLY A 183 -31.28 24.65 -34.56
CA GLY A 183 -30.80 23.28 -34.42
C GLY A 183 -31.02 22.67 -33.03
N SER A 184 -32.28 22.50 -32.64
CA SER A 184 -32.68 21.66 -31.50
C SER A 184 -32.53 20.18 -31.84
N PHE A 185 -31.88 19.39 -30.97
CA PHE A 185 -32.10 17.95 -30.91
C PHE A 185 -32.00 17.45 -29.47
N ALA A 186 -33.17 17.12 -28.92
CA ALA A 186 -33.34 16.23 -27.78
C ALA A 186 -33.62 14.82 -28.30
N VAL A 187 -32.86 13.81 -27.86
CA VAL A 187 -33.24 12.37 -27.85
C VAL A 187 -32.43 11.74 -26.70
N ALA A 188 -33.02 11.54 -25.52
CA ALA A 188 -33.83 10.40 -25.08
C ALA A 188 -33.06 9.08 -24.89
N ALA A 189 -33.16 8.57 -23.67
CA ALA A 189 -32.67 7.31 -23.15
C ALA A 189 -33.30 6.08 -23.82
N ALA A 190 -32.57 4.96 -23.87
CA ALA A 190 -33.14 3.62 -23.73
C ALA A 190 -32.05 2.58 -23.46
N ALA A 191 -32.27 1.78 -22.42
CA ALA A 191 -31.59 0.54 -22.10
C ALA A 191 -31.91 -0.56 -23.14
N LEU A 192 -31.04 -1.57 -23.28
CA LEU A 192 -31.50 -2.92 -23.61
C LEU A 192 -30.60 -4.01 -23.03
N THR A 193 -31.25 -4.91 -22.32
CA THR A 193 -30.81 -6.16 -21.70
C THR A 193 -31.08 -7.34 -22.66
N GLN A 194 -30.41 -8.48 -22.44
CA GLN A 194 -30.70 -9.84 -22.95
C GLN A 194 -30.45 -10.10 -24.44
N ALA A 195 -30.14 -11.30 -24.94
CA ALA A 195 -29.77 -12.62 -24.41
C ALA A 195 -29.26 -13.42 -25.64
N ALA A 196 -28.24 -14.26 -25.48
CA ALA A 196 -28.27 -15.71 -25.67
C ALA A 196 -28.59 -16.29 -27.06
N ASP A 197 -27.76 -17.27 -27.39
CA ASP A 197 -28.00 -18.43 -28.25
C ASP A 197 -27.72 -18.28 -29.75
N LEU A 198 -26.81 -19.13 -30.26
CA LEU A 198 -27.04 -19.92 -31.48
C LEU A 198 -25.94 -20.99 -31.65
N SER A 199 -26.44 -22.22 -31.72
CA SER A 199 -25.82 -23.52 -31.90
C SER A 199 -25.12 -23.74 -33.26
N ALA A 200 -24.24 -24.73 -33.26
CA ALA A 200 -23.47 -25.32 -34.35
C ALA A 200 -24.17 -25.51 -35.72
N SER A 201 -23.43 -25.29 -36.81
CA SER A 201 -23.36 -26.18 -38.00
C SER A 201 -22.42 -25.62 -39.09
N ALA A 202 -21.71 -26.55 -39.77
CA ALA A 202 -21.09 -26.47 -41.10
C ALA A 202 -19.66 -25.87 -41.27
N LEU A 203 -18.69 -26.79 -41.44
CA LEU A 203 -17.43 -26.60 -42.20
C LEU A 203 -17.73 -26.64 -43.72
N PRO A 204 -16.92 -25.97 -44.59
CA PRO A 204 -15.84 -26.66 -45.34
C PRO A 204 -14.65 -25.72 -45.73
N PRO A 205 -13.72 -26.08 -46.66
CA PRO A 205 -12.51 -26.87 -46.45
C PRO A 205 -11.17 -26.10 -46.68
N LEU A 206 -10.06 -26.81 -46.41
CA LEU A 206 -8.65 -26.38 -46.48
C LEU A 206 -8.22 -25.57 -47.73
N VAL A 207 -7.42 -24.52 -47.49
CA VAL A 207 -6.33 -24.06 -48.39
C VAL A 207 -5.06 -23.84 -47.59
N ARG A 208 -3.96 -24.46 -48.03
CA ARG A 208 -2.60 -24.36 -47.50
C ARG A 208 -1.92 -23.06 -47.97
N HIS A 209 -1.25 -22.31 -47.08
CA HIS A 209 0.22 -22.20 -47.01
C HIS A 209 0.70 -21.04 -46.09
N ALA A 210 1.69 -21.37 -45.27
CA ALA A 210 2.84 -20.58 -44.82
C ALA A 210 2.65 -19.26 -44.04
N ALA A 211 2.93 -19.32 -42.73
CA ALA A 211 3.76 -18.32 -42.04
C ALA A 211 4.31 -18.90 -40.72
N THR A 212 5.64 -19.06 -40.65
CA THR A 212 6.44 -19.32 -39.45
C THR A 212 6.46 -18.10 -38.51
N PRO A 213 6.40 -18.27 -37.18
CA PRO A 213 6.91 -17.28 -36.24
C PRO A 213 8.20 -17.75 -35.54
N ALA A 214 9.12 -16.80 -35.40
CA ALA A 214 10.44 -16.91 -34.83
C ALA A 214 10.41 -17.15 -33.31
N PHE A 215 11.33 -18.00 -32.84
CA PHE A 215 11.63 -18.21 -31.42
C PHE A 215 12.58 -17.11 -30.92
N ILE A 216 12.21 -16.46 -29.82
CA ILE A 216 13.09 -15.60 -29.01
C ILE A 216 13.81 -16.51 -28.00
N THR A 217 15.14 -16.57 -28.11
CA THR A 217 16.04 -17.33 -27.23
C THR A 217 16.36 -16.53 -25.97
N LEU A 218 16.04 -17.08 -24.79
CA LEU A 218 16.56 -16.61 -23.50
C LEU A 218 17.71 -17.53 -23.07
N THR A 219 18.93 -17.00 -23.08
CA THR A 219 20.15 -17.69 -22.68
C THR A 219 20.30 -17.66 -21.15
N HIS A 220 20.27 -18.80 -20.47
CA HIS A 220 20.76 -18.94 -19.09
C HIS A 220 21.83 -20.04 -19.06
N GLY A 221 23.08 -19.64 -18.79
CA GLY A 221 24.23 -20.52 -18.67
C GLY A 221 24.24 -21.25 -17.33
N ILE A 222 24.26 -22.59 -17.39
CA ILE A 222 24.45 -23.48 -16.25
C ILE A 222 25.86 -24.07 -16.35
N ARG A 223 26.68 -23.88 -15.31
CA ARG A 223 27.97 -24.57 -15.12
C ARG A 223 27.73 -25.97 -14.51
N PRO A 224 28.43 -27.03 -14.95
CA PRO A 224 28.34 -28.34 -14.30
C PRO A 224 29.39 -28.51 -13.19
N LEU A 225 29.02 -29.22 -12.12
CA LEU A 225 29.89 -29.64 -11.03
C LEU A 225 30.23 -31.14 -11.12
N ALA A 226 31.51 -31.39 -10.84
CA ALA A 226 32.14 -32.54 -10.17
C ALA A 226 32.40 -33.86 -10.96
N SER A 227 33.70 -34.19 -11.02
CA SER A 227 34.25 -35.54 -11.06
C SER A 227 35.12 -35.79 -9.82
N PHE A 228 34.92 -36.94 -9.19
CA PHE A 228 35.65 -37.51 -8.05
C PHE A 228 37.08 -37.97 -8.44
N ASP A 229 38.07 -37.81 -7.53
CA ASP A 229 38.78 -38.95 -6.90
C ASP A 229 39.87 -38.55 -5.86
N LEU A 230 39.66 -39.09 -4.65
CA LEU A 230 40.47 -39.59 -3.50
C LEU A 230 41.98 -39.29 -3.23
N PRO A 231 42.46 -39.52 -1.97
CA PRO A 231 43.46 -38.71 -1.25
C PRO A 231 44.80 -39.40 -0.93
N ILE A 232 45.81 -38.61 -0.58
CA ILE A 232 47.07 -38.88 0.19
C ILE A 232 47.57 -37.45 0.57
N GLY A 233 47.96 -37.04 1.78
CA GLY A 233 48.67 -37.69 2.87
C GLY A 233 50.05 -37.01 3.04
N PHE A 234 50.25 -36.33 4.18
CA PHE A 234 51.54 -36.14 4.89
C PHE A 234 52.42 -34.87 4.66
N LEU A 235 52.65 -34.18 5.80
CA LEU A 235 53.88 -33.53 6.33
C LEU A 235 54.27 -32.05 6.09
N ALA A 236 54.53 -31.43 7.25
CA ALA A 236 55.64 -30.51 7.64
C ALA A 236 55.61 -29.08 7.07
N SER A 237 55.48 -28.04 7.92
CA SER A 237 56.44 -27.51 8.92
C SER A 237 57.49 -26.58 8.31
N LEU A 238 57.83 -25.53 9.08
CA LEU A 238 58.83 -24.47 8.89
C LEU A 238 58.27 -23.26 8.13
N GLY A 239 58.34 -22.02 8.62
CA GLY A 239 59.04 -21.48 9.79
C GLY A 239 59.56 -20.08 9.45
N GLY A 240 59.46 -19.15 10.41
CA GLY A 240 60.21 -17.89 10.49
C GLY A 240 59.96 -16.85 9.38
N SER A 241 60.18 -15.56 9.57
CA SER A 241 60.67 -14.81 10.73
C SER A 241 60.59 -13.32 10.35
N ASP A 242 60.69 -12.48 11.39
CA ASP A 242 61.19 -11.10 11.37
C ASP A 242 60.26 -9.97 10.88
N ASP A 243 60.33 -8.76 11.40
CA ASP A 243 60.50 -8.22 12.76
C ASP A 243 60.37 -6.68 12.63
N HIS A 244 60.03 -6.02 13.73
CA HIS A 244 60.28 -4.60 14.06
C HIS A 244 59.69 -3.44 13.21
N SER A 245 58.89 -2.58 13.86
CA SER A 245 59.46 -1.47 14.63
C SER A 245 58.39 -0.68 15.42
N SER A 246 58.78 -0.41 16.66
CA SER A 246 58.16 0.31 17.79
C SER A 246 57.89 1.80 17.59
N SER A 247 56.96 2.35 18.39
CA SER A 247 57.29 3.44 19.33
C SER A 247 56.22 3.57 20.43
N ASP A 248 56.65 3.30 21.66
CA ASP A 248 56.00 3.60 22.93
C ASP A 248 55.94 5.11 23.22
N HIS A 249 54.97 5.55 24.02
CA HIS A 249 55.19 6.51 25.12
C HIS A 249 54.22 6.20 26.28
N SER A 250 54.83 5.78 27.38
CA SER A 250 54.38 5.77 28.79
C SER A 250 54.31 7.23 29.32
N SER A 251 53.76 7.61 30.47
CA SER A 251 53.09 7.01 31.63
C SER A 251 52.64 8.17 32.57
N ASP A 252 52.05 7.80 33.71
CA ASP A 252 51.95 8.52 35.00
C ASP A 252 50.62 9.29 35.22
N ASP A 253 49.68 8.97 36.12
CA ASP A 253 49.62 8.38 37.50
C ASP A 253 49.35 9.46 38.59
N HIS A 254 48.57 9.07 39.62
CA HIS A 254 48.18 9.75 40.89
C HIS A 254 47.00 10.73 40.87
N SER A 255 46.13 10.82 41.89
CA SER A 255 45.88 10.07 43.14
C SER A 255 44.57 10.59 43.78
N ASP A 256 44.07 9.84 44.75
CA ASP A 256 42.90 10.04 45.62
C ASP A 256 42.80 11.42 46.33
N ASP A 257 41.58 11.81 46.75
CA ASP A 257 41.26 12.06 48.18
C ASP A 257 39.82 12.57 48.44
N ASP A 258 39.41 12.27 49.68
CA ASP A 258 38.11 12.17 50.36
C ASP A 258 37.39 13.47 50.81
N HIS A 259 36.20 13.22 51.41
CA HIS A 259 35.47 13.98 52.47
C HIS A 259 34.50 15.10 52.05
N SER A 260 33.35 15.34 52.69
CA SER A 260 32.55 14.70 53.76
C SER A 260 31.26 15.52 53.96
N GLU A 261 30.20 14.86 54.45
CA GLU A 261 29.21 15.30 55.47
C GLU A 261 28.39 16.60 55.26
N ASP A 262 27.05 16.51 55.33
CA ASP A 262 26.30 16.90 56.54
C ASP A 262 24.78 16.70 56.47
N ASP A 263 24.25 16.42 57.66
CA ASP A 263 22.93 15.99 58.13
C ASP A 263 21.73 16.95 57.92
N HIS A 264 20.51 16.37 57.99
CA HIS A 264 19.52 16.71 59.03
C HIS A 264 18.31 15.75 59.05
N SER A 265 18.25 14.92 60.11
CA SER A 265 17.15 14.69 61.10
C SER A 265 15.75 15.25 60.81
N GLU A 266 14.62 14.72 61.26
CA GLU A 266 14.15 13.65 62.15
C GLU A 266 12.60 13.73 62.07
N ASP A 267 11.86 12.64 62.22
CA ASP A 267 10.86 12.51 63.29
C ASP A 267 9.93 11.30 63.11
N ASP A 268 9.95 10.51 64.17
CA ASP A 268 9.18 9.32 64.47
C ASP A 268 7.67 9.58 64.61
N HIS A 269 6.87 8.57 64.29
CA HIS A 269 5.92 8.06 65.30
C HIS A 269 5.58 6.58 65.06
N SER A 270 5.70 5.85 66.14
CA SER A 270 5.67 4.40 66.29
C SER A 270 4.32 3.90 66.80
N SER A 271 4.16 2.57 66.67
CA SER A 271 3.41 1.66 67.56
C SER A 271 1.87 1.61 67.36
N ASP A 272 1.15 0.49 67.47
CA ASP A 272 1.51 -0.88 67.85
C ASP A 272 0.35 -1.85 67.53
N HIS A 273 0.71 -3.14 67.46
CA HIS A 273 -0.05 -4.34 67.88
C HIS A 273 -1.52 -4.57 67.41
N SER A 274 -1.76 -5.67 66.70
CA SER A 274 -1.95 -7.01 67.31
C SER A 274 -2.36 -8.05 66.25
N ALA A 275 -1.85 -9.26 66.44
CA ALA A 275 -2.14 -10.44 65.64
C ALA A 275 -3.52 -11.02 65.98
N ASP A 276 -4.21 -11.56 64.98
CA ASP A 276 -5.11 -12.70 65.19
C ASP A 276 -5.10 -13.62 63.96
N ASP A 277 -5.15 -14.91 64.26
CA ASP A 277 -4.87 -16.06 63.41
C ASP A 277 -6.21 -16.82 63.22
N THR A 278 -6.61 -17.15 61.99
CA THR A 278 -7.24 -18.43 61.62
C THR A 278 -7.65 -18.49 60.14
N PRO A 279 -7.66 -19.68 59.51
CA PRO A 279 -7.76 -19.85 58.07
C PRO A 279 -9.18 -20.27 57.60
N SER A 280 -9.60 -19.80 56.42
CA SER A 280 -10.74 -20.33 55.67
C SER A 280 -10.50 -20.09 54.17
N GLU A 281 -10.15 -21.14 53.44
CA GLU A 281 -11.02 -21.83 52.46
C GLU A 281 -11.30 -21.03 51.18
N ASP A 282 -10.64 -21.49 50.12
CA ASP A 282 -10.99 -21.47 48.70
C ASP A 282 -12.29 -20.76 48.27
N VAL A 283 -12.11 -19.68 47.51
CA VAL A 283 -12.84 -19.50 46.25
C VAL A 283 -11.86 -19.03 45.20
N ASP A 284 -11.31 -19.99 44.45
CA ASP A 284 -10.67 -19.78 43.16
C ASP A 284 -11.66 -19.03 42.24
N VAL A 285 -11.42 -17.75 42.03
CA VAL A 285 -12.12 -16.97 41.00
C VAL A 285 -11.57 -17.46 39.67
N PRO A 286 -12.36 -18.10 38.79
CA PRO A 286 -11.83 -18.53 37.51
C PRO A 286 -11.44 -17.26 36.75
N ALA A 287 -10.14 -17.14 36.46
CA ALA A 287 -9.64 -16.19 35.50
C ALA A 287 -10.44 -16.38 34.21
N SER A 288 -11.39 -15.48 33.99
CA SER A 288 -12.04 -15.28 32.69
C SER A 288 -10.90 -14.99 31.72
N SER A 289 -10.42 -16.03 31.05
CA SER A 289 -9.66 -15.91 29.83
C SER A 289 -10.62 -15.36 28.79
N THR A 290 -10.88 -14.05 28.91
CA THR A 290 -11.43 -13.27 27.82
C THR A 290 -10.35 -13.32 26.77
N SER A 291 -10.45 -14.32 25.90
CA SER A 291 -9.65 -14.45 24.70
C SER A 291 -9.78 -13.11 24.01
N ALA A 292 -8.74 -12.27 24.12
CA ALA A 292 -8.63 -11.07 23.35
C ALA A 292 -8.82 -11.52 21.91
N THR A 293 -9.99 -11.22 21.37
CA THR A 293 -10.25 -11.46 19.95
C THR A 293 -9.36 -10.45 19.27
N VAL A 294 -8.13 -10.87 18.98
CA VAL A 294 -7.31 -10.20 17.98
C VAL A 294 -8.11 -10.39 16.71
N SER A 295 -9.00 -9.43 16.42
CA SER A 295 -9.63 -9.29 15.12
C SER A 295 -8.50 -9.07 14.14
N SER A 296 -7.96 -10.17 13.61
CA SER A 296 -6.95 -10.14 12.56
C SER A 296 -7.61 -9.44 11.37
N SER A 297 -7.29 -8.17 11.16
CA SER A 297 -7.88 -7.35 10.10
C SER A 297 -7.41 -7.74 8.69
N SER A 298 -6.54 -8.76 8.57
CA SER A 298 -6.06 -9.27 7.30
C SER A 298 -7.11 -10.18 6.64
N ILE A 299 -7.39 -9.88 5.38
CA ILE A 299 -8.19 -10.74 4.51
C ILE A 299 -7.24 -11.78 3.93
N VAL A 300 -7.56 -13.07 4.07
CA VAL A 300 -6.72 -14.16 3.57
C VAL A 300 -7.54 -15.01 2.61
N ILE A 301 -7.03 -15.22 1.41
CA ILE A 301 -7.57 -16.10 0.38
C ILE A 301 -6.65 -17.32 0.29
N VAL A 302 -7.23 -18.50 0.40
CA VAL A 302 -6.53 -19.77 0.18
C VAL A 302 -7.22 -20.53 -0.94
N ALA A 303 -6.50 -20.81 -2.02
CA ALA A 303 -6.98 -21.59 -3.16
C ALA A 303 -6.23 -22.92 -3.24
N LYS A 304 -6.96 -24.02 -3.14
CA LYS A 304 -6.48 -25.39 -3.32
C LYS A 304 -6.95 -25.94 -4.65
N ALA A 305 -6.02 -26.16 -5.58
CA ALA A 305 -6.27 -26.90 -6.79
C ALA A 305 -5.94 -28.38 -6.61
N ILE A 306 -6.83 -29.25 -7.09
CA ILE A 306 -6.70 -30.70 -7.11
C ILE A 306 -6.82 -31.13 -8.57
N VAL A 307 -5.77 -31.74 -9.10
CA VAL A 307 -5.76 -32.34 -10.43
C VAL A 307 -5.65 -33.85 -10.27
N THR A 308 -6.64 -34.57 -10.80
CA THR A 308 -6.70 -36.04 -10.80
C THR A 308 -6.28 -36.53 -12.19
N PRO A 309 -5.09 -37.14 -12.32
CA PRO A 309 -4.61 -37.66 -13.59
C PRO A 309 -5.45 -38.85 -14.08
N ALA A 310 -5.56 -39.00 -15.41
CA ALA A 310 -6.29 -40.11 -16.04
C ALA A 310 -5.67 -41.50 -15.75
N ASP A 311 -4.38 -41.55 -15.43
CA ASP A 311 -3.60 -42.77 -15.22
C ASP A 311 -3.71 -43.32 -13.78
N GLY A 312 -4.46 -42.66 -12.91
CA GLY A 312 -4.64 -43.08 -11.51
C GLY A 312 -3.40 -42.89 -10.62
N SER A 313 -2.41 -42.10 -11.06
CA SER A 313 -1.14 -41.89 -10.33
C SER A 313 -1.24 -41.07 -9.03
N GLY A 314 -2.46 -40.82 -8.55
CA GLY A 314 -2.78 -40.05 -7.36
C GLY A 314 -3.00 -38.57 -7.66
N GLU A 315 -3.71 -37.88 -6.76
CA GLU A 315 -4.04 -36.46 -6.93
C GLU A 315 -2.80 -35.58 -6.81
N LEU A 316 -2.72 -34.57 -7.68
CA LEU A 316 -1.74 -33.50 -7.63
C LEU A 316 -2.39 -32.27 -7.01
N VAL A 317 -1.84 -31.82 -5.89
CA VAL A 317 -2.39 -30.72 -5.12
C VAL A 317 -1.44 -29.53 -5.12
N LYS A 318 -1.97 -28.35 -5.45
CA LYS A 318 -1.32 -27.05 -5.27
C LYS A 318 -2.18 -26.18 -4.37
N VAL A 319 -1.55 -25.47 -3.43
CA VAL A 319 -2.25 -24.57 -2.51
C VAL A 319 -1.55 -23.23 -2.48
N LEU A 320 -2.29 -22.18 -2.78
CA LEU A 320 -1.83 -20.80 -2.73
C LEU A 320 -2.51 -20.06 -1.59
N GLU A 321 -1.74 -19.28 -0.85
CA GLU A 321 -2.23 -18.34 0.15
C GLU A 321 -1.89 -16.92 -0.31
N VAL A 322 -2.91 -16.06 -0.31
CA VAL A 322 -2.82 -14.66 -0.68
C VAL A 322 -3.46 -13.83 0.42
N THR A 323 -2.69 -12.90 0.98
CA THR A 323 -3.24 -11.91 1.92
C THR A 323 -3.57 -10.64 1.15
N LEU A 324 -4.76 -10.09 1.37
CA LEU A 324 -5.19 -8.82 0.81
C LEU A 324 -5.14 -7.72 1.88
N ARG A 325 -4.89 -6.49 1.41
CA ARG A 325 -5.08 -5.27 2.19
C ARG A 325 -5.81 -4.22 1.34
N ARG A 326 -6.67 -3.42 1.97
CA ARG A 326 -7.31 -2.25 1.32
C ARG A 326 -6.23 -1.24 0.92
N ARG A 327 -6.36 -0.62 -0.26
CA ARG A 327 -5.50 0.50 -0.69
C ARG A 327 -6.13 1.82 -0.26
N ALA A 328 -5.74 2.37 0.88
CA ALA A 328 -6.03 3.78 1.16
C ALA A 328 -5.13 4.67 0.31
N LEU A 329 -5.72 5.71 -0.30
CA LEU A 329 -4.97 6.79 -0.96
C LEU A 329 -3.92 7.37 0.01
N TRP A 330 -4.26 7.35 1.29
CA TRP A 330 -3.52 7.90 2.43
C TRP A 330 -2.90 6.81 3.32
N GLY A 331 -2.76 5.59 2.79
CA GLY A 331 -2.19 4.45 3.52
C GLY A 331 -0.67 4.49 3.67
N PHE A 332 -0.04 5.55 3.17
CA PHE A 332 1.38 5.86 3.30
C PHE A 332 1.51 7.33 3.74
N GLY A 333 2.58 7.63 4.47
CA GLY A 333 2.90 8.98 4.93
C GLY A 333 3.29 9.90 3.79
N LEU A 334 4.50 9.71 3.27
CA LEU A 334 5.01 10.44 2.12
C LEU A 334 5.05 9.52 0.90
N VAL A 335 4.50 9.96 -0.23
CA VAL A 335 4.59 9.25 -1.51
C VAL A 335 5.07 10.20 -2.59
N GLY A 336 6.29 9.98 -3.09
CA GLY A 336 6.83 10.66 -4.26
C GLY A 336 6.62 9.85 -5.54
N ARG A 337 6.31 10.53 -6.64
CA ARG A 337 6.31 9.90 -7.98
C ARG A 337 7.74 9.73 -8.50
N SER A 338 8.52 10.80 -8.44
CA SER A 338 9.85 10.90 -9.04
C SER A 338 10.95 10.65 -8.00
N TRP A 339 10.90 11.34 -6.85
CA TRP A 339 11.83 11.11 -5.74
C TRP A 339 11.33 11.69 -4.40
N VAL A 340 11.88 11.19 -3.30
CA VAL A 340 11.71 11.76 -1.94
C VAL A 340 13.08 11.93 -1.28
N HIS A 341 13.47 13.17 -0.98
CA HIS A 341 14.77 13.52 -0.40
C HIS A 341 14.58 14.16 0.97
N LEU A 342 15.26 13.60 1.97
CA LEU A 342 15.29 14.08 3.35
C LEU A 342 16.72 14.54 3.66
N ASN A 343 16.93 15.82 3.91
CA ASN A 343 18.25 16.35 4.26
C ASN A 343 18.20 17.17 5.55
N SER A 344 19.39 17.52 6.05
CA SER A 344 19.59 18.53 7.10
C SER A 344 18.68 18.32 8.31
N GLN A 345 18.77 17.14 8.94
CA GLN A 345 17.98 16.75 10.13
C GLN A 345 16.47 16.61 9.88
N ALA A 346 16.02 16.49 8.62
CA ALA A 346 14.64 16.14 8.33
C ALA A 346 14.25 14.80 8.97
N SER A 347 13.04 14.73 9.52
CA SER A 347 12.55 13.51 10.18
C SER A 347 11.14 13.11 9.75
N VAL A 348 10.91 11.80 9.72
CA VAL A 348 9.63 11.15 9.41
C VAL A 348 9.31 10.16 10.52
N ASP A 349 8.13 10.24 11.12
CA ASP A 349 7.60 9.26 12.06
C ASP A 349 6.07 9.12 11.90
N SER A 350 5.39 8.48 12.85
CA SER A 350 3.93 8.41 12.86
C SER A 350 3.31 8.68 14.23
N TRP A 351 1.99 8.86 14.25
CA TRP A 351 1.13 8.71 15.42
C TRP A 351 -0.25 8.26 14.95
N ASN A 352 -1.13 7.88 15.88
CA ASN A 352 -2.51 7.58 15.56
C ASN A 352 -3.42 8.64 16.18
N SER A 353 -4.08 9.47 15.35
CA SER A 353 -4.98 10.52 15.83
C SER A 353 -6.33 9.99 16.30
N ASP A 354 -6.69 8.76 15.91
CA ASP A 354 -7.99 8.13 16.17
C ASP A 354 -7.81 6.60 16.40
N PRO A 355 -7.30 6.20 17.58
CA PRO A 355 -7.02 4.79 17.87
C PRO A 355 -8.26 3.93 18.11
N ASP A 356 -9.40 4.52 18.48
CA ASP A 356 -10.66 3.81 18.69
C ASP A 356 -11.56 3.80 17.45
N SER A 357 -11.21 4.57 16.40
CA SER A 357 -11.98 4.69 15.15
C SER A 357 -13.40 5.21 15.39
N ASP A 358 -13.58 6.05 16.41
CA ASP A 358 -14.84 6.67 16.75
C ASP A 358 -14.81 8.17 16.45
N SER A 359 -15.54 8.58 15.41
CA SER A 359 -15.64 10.00 15.02
C SER A 359 -16.24 10.93 16.08
N SER A 360 -16.83 10.38 17.15
CA SER A 360 -17.37 11.15 18.28
C SER A 360 -16.34 11.46 19.35
N THR A 361 -15.21 10.75 19.39
CA THR A 361 -14.13 11.01 20.33
C THR A 361 -13.22 12.12 19.81
N ALA A 362 -12.67 12.91 20.73
CA ALA A 362 -11.75 13.97 20.37
C ALA A 362 -10.43 13.36 19.89
N ALA A 363 -9.94 13.87 18.76
CA ALA A 363 -8.69 13.40 18.17
C ALA A 363 -7.48 13.64 19.07
N ILE A 364 -6.55 12.70 19.02
CA ILE A 364 -5.28 12.78 19.73
C ILE A 364 -4.30 13.63 18.91
N ALA A 365 -3.93 14.78 19.45
CA ALA A 365 -2.88 15.62 18.88
C ALA A 365 -1.51 14.94 18.97
N TYR A 366 -0.65 15.19 17.98
CA TYR A 366 0.71 14.68 18.02
C TYR A 366 1.50 15.27 19.20
N SER A 367 2.25 14.41 19.88
CA SER A 367 3.28 14.77 20.86
C SER A 367 4.37 13.71 20.87
N SER A 368 5.54 14.02 21.44
CA SER A 368 6.64 13.06 21.53
C SER A 368 6.27 11.78 22.31
N GLY A 369 5.27 11.85 23.21
CA GLY A 369 4.80 10.69 23.99
C GLY A 369 3.92 9.72 23.20
N VAL A 370 3.33 10.14 22.08
CA VAL A 370 2.49 9.31 21.20
C VAL A 370 3.15 8.96 19.88
N ARG A 371 4.45 9.31 19.74
CA ARG A 371 5.25 9.00 18.56
C ARG A 371 5.37 7.49 18.37
N ALA A 372 5.14 7.04 17.15
CA ALA A 372 5.13 5.64 16.73
C ALA A 372 6.07 5.39 15.54
N ASP A 373 6.34 4.11 15.29
CA ASP A 373 7.38 3.62 14.39
C ASP A 373 6.86 3.21 13.00
N ARG A 374 5.74 3.78 12.58
CA ARG A 374 5.09 3.47 11.29
C ARG A 374 5.13 4.66 10.33
N GLY A 375 6.11 5.56 10.50
CA GLY A 375 6.44 6.58 9.52
C GLY A 375 6.83 5.91 8.19
N THR A 376 6.09 6.19 7.12
CA THR A 376 6.31 5.53 5.83
C THR A 376 6.68 6.53 4.75
N VAL A 377 7.77 6.22 4.04
CA VAL A 377 8.23 6.96 2.86
C VAL A 377 8.21 6.03 1.65
N GLY A 378 7.39 6.35 0.66
CA GLY A 378 7.23 5.62 -0.58
C GLY A 378 7.71 6.43 -1.78
N CYS A 379 8.35 5.77 -2.74
CA CYS A 379 8.67 6.36 -4.04
C CYS A 379 8.50 5.34 -5.15
N VAL A 380 7.67 5.61 -6.16
CA VAL A 380 7.44 4.63 -7.26
C VAL A 380 8.60 4.54 -8.25
N SER A 381 9.53 5.49 -8.19
CA SER A 381 10.64 5.57 -9.14
C SER A 381 11.57 4.37 -9.02
N SER A 382 12.01 3.88 -10.17
CA SER A 382 13.05 2.85 -10.29
C SER A 382 14.46 3.44 -10.45
N ALA A 383 14.61 4.77 -10.33
CA ALA A 383 15.88 5.46 -10.51
C ALA A 383 16.83 5.30 -9.30
N ASN A 384 18.11 5.56 -9.51
CA ASN A 384 19.08 5.67 -8.42
C ASN A 384 18.79 6.93 -7.60
N GLY A 385 18.75 6.84 -6.28
CA GLY A 385 18.38 7.96 -5.40
C GLY A 385 16.89 8.29 -5.43
N ALA A 386 16.05 7.29 -5.72
CA ALA A 386 14.59 7.41 -5.65
C ALA A 386 14.13 7.87 -4.27
N ILE A 387 14.81 7.38 -3.22
CA ILE A 387 14.74 7.94 -1.87
C ILE A 387 16.15 8.28 -1.45
N SER A 388 16.37 9.46 -0.88
CA SER A 388 17.67 9.83 -0.32
C SER A 388 17.54 10.41 1.09
N LEU A 389 18.44 10.00 1.97
CA LEU A 389 18.59 10.56 3.32
C LEU A 389 20.01 11.11 3.45
N ASN A 390 20.12 12.38 3.80
CA ASN A 390 21.41 13.05 4.00
C ASN A 390 21.44 13.83 5.32
N SER A 391 22.65 14.10 5.82
CA SER A 391 22.91 15.07 6.89
C SER A 391 22.04 14.87 8.14
N ASN A 392 22.17 13.70 8.78
CA ASN A 392 21.44 13.31 9.99
C ASN A 392 19.92 13.19 9.85
N ALA A 393 19.39 12.99 8.64
CA ALA A 393 17.98 12.68 8.45
C ALA A 393 17.58 11.33 9.09
N GLU A 394 16.32 11.23 9.52
CA GLU A 394 15.77 10.04 10.19
C GLU A 394 14.41 9.64 9.63
N ILE A 395 14.23 8.34 9.39
CA ILE A 395 12.91 7.71 9.22
C ILE A 395 12.71 6.74 10.39
N TYR A 396 11.76 7.05 11.27
CA TYR A 396 11.24 6.10 12.25
C TYR A 396 10.04 5.36 11.66
N GLY A 397 10.38 4.29 10.94
CA GLY A 397 9.50 3.40 10.23
C GLY A 397 10.21 2.80 9.02
N SER A 398 9.69 3.02 7.81
CA SER A 398 10.18 2.31 6.63
C SER A 398 10.19 3.11 5.33
N ALA A 399 11.16 2.78 4.48
CA ALA A 399 11.37 3.37 3.15
C ALA A 399 11.12 2.33 2.06
N HIS A 400 10.31 2.67 1.05
CA HIS A 400 9.86 1.75 0.01
C HIS A 400 10.04 2.38 -1.37
N SER A 401 10.93 1.83 -2.21
CA SER A 401 11.14 2.30 -3.59
C SER A 401 10.50 1.37 -4.62
N GLY A 402 10.20 1.85 -5.82
CA GLY A 402 9.65 1.05 -6.93
C GLY A 402 10.72 0.35 -7.77
N GLY A 403 11.73 -0.20 -7.11
CA GLY A 403 12.92 -0.78 -7.72
C GLY A 403 14.12 0.16 -7.77
N GLY A 404 13.96 1.42 -7.34
CA GLY A 404 15.04 2.39 -7.24
C GLY A 404 15.88 2.18 -5.99
N THR A 405 17.02 2.86 -5.88
CA THR A 405 17.86 2.75 -4.68
C THR A 405 17.43 3.74 -3.60
N VAL A 406 17.60 3.31 -2.35
CA VAL A 406 17.60 4.22 -1.19
C VAL A 406 19.05 4.58 -0.90
N THR A 407 19.42 5.84 -1.09
CA THR A 407 20.80 6.33 -0.90
C THR A 407 20.92 7.07 0.42
N THR A 408 21.99 6.80 1.17
CA THR A 408 22.19 7.33 2.52
C THR A 408 23.57 7.95 2.68
N SER A 409 23.66 9.10 3.35
CA SER A 409 24.94 9.67 3.80
C SER A 409 25.34 9.17 5.20
N SER A 410 26.47 9.65 5.72
CA SER A 410 26.86 9.44 7.12
C SER A 410 25.77 9.91 8.10
N ASN A 411 25.61 9.17 9.20
CA ASN A 411 24.75 9.48 10.35
C ASN A 411 23.23 9.57 10.12
N VAL A 412 22.71 8.99 9.05
CA VAL A 412 21.25 8.84 8.89
C VAL A 412 20.73 7.59 9.59
N ARG A 413 19.41 7.54 9.83
CA ARG A 413 18.74 6.38 10.43
C ARG A 413 17.47 5.99 9.67
N ILE A 414 17.29 4.69 9.47
CA ILE A 414 16.01 4.10 9.02
C ILE A 414 15.77 2.90 9.92
N HIS A 415 14.80 3.01 10.82
CA HIS A 415 14.63 2.03 11.90
C HIS A 415 13.20 2.03 12.42
N ASN A 416 12.83 0.98 13.15
CA ASN A 416 11.58 0.88 13.88
C ASN A 416 11.86 0.50 15.35
N SER A 417 10.82 0.31 16.17
CA SER A 417 10.96 -0.01 17.60
C SER A 417 11.72 -1.31 17.89
N THR A 418 11.81 -2.21 16.92
CA THR A 418 12.49 -3.52 17.02
C THR A 418 13.83 -3.58 16.31
N SER A 419 14.23 -2.50 15.63
CA SER A 419 15.50 -2.46 14.89
C SER A 419 16.70 -2.53 15.83
N PRO A 420 17.81 -3.19 15.40
CA PRO A 420 19.05 -3.17 16.16
C PRO A 420 19.64 -1.75 16.22
N SER A 421 20.50 -1.48 17.21
CA SER A 421 21.18 -0.19 17.34
C SER A 421 22.21 0.09 16.22
N ASP A 422 22.71 -0.97 15.58
CA ASP A 422 23.61 -0.93 14.41
C ASP A 422 23.34 -2.13 13.49
N PRO A 423 23.34 -2.00 12.14
CA PRO A 423 23.49 -0.76 11.36
C PRO A 423 22.36 0.24 11.63
N LYS A 424 22.68 1.55 11.67
CA LYS A 424 21.70 2.65 11.82
C LYS A 424 20.58 2.64 10.75
N VAL A 425 20.85 2.00 9.61
CA VAL A 425 19.86 1.74 8.55
C VAL A 425 19.55 0.25 8.61
N ASP A 426 18.39 -0.09 9.17
CA ASP A 426 17.91 -1.46 9.24
C ASP A 426 17.44 -1.91 7.84
N PRO A 427 18.08 -2.92 7.23
CA PRO A 427 17.67 -3.43 5.92
C PRO A 427 16.22 -3.96 5.89
N ALA A 428 15.65 -4.40 7.02
CA ALA A 428 14.26 -4.87 7.08
C ALA A 428 13.24 -3.73 6.92
N CYS A 429 13.66 -2.49 7.21
CA CYS A 429 12.87 -1.27 7.03
C CYS A 429 12.98 -0.70 5.61
N VAL A 430 13.83 -1.26 4.75
CA VAL A 430 14.03 -0.82 3.37
C VAL A 430 13.46 -1.85 2.41
N ARG A 431 12.57 -1.41 1.50
CA ARG A 431 11.93 -2.27 0.49
C ARG A 431 12.03 -1.66 -0.89
N THR A 432 12.00 -2.49 -1.92
CA THR A 432 12.15 -2.09 -3.33
C THR A 432 11.00 -2.55 -4.23
N ASP A 433 9.90 -3.01 -3.64
CA ASP A 433 8.70 -3.51 -4.31
C ASP A 433 7.53 -2.52 -4.24
N PHE A 434 7.80 -1.24 -4.01
CA PHE A 434 6.77 -0.22 -3.89
C PHE A 434 6.07 0.01 -5.23
N SER A 435 4.74 0.01 -5.20
CA SER A 435 3.94 0.44 -6.33
C SER A 435 2.77 1.28 -5.84
N PHE A 436 2.54 2.38 -6.53
CA PHE A 436 1.43 3.28 -6.27
C PHE A 436 0.84 3.73 -7.61
N THR A 437 -0.48 3.62 -7.75
CA THR A 437 -1.20 4.16 -8.89
C THR A 437 -1.73 5.52 -8.49
N PHE A 438 -1.50 6.54 -9.33
CA PHE A 438 -1.99 7.90 -9.11
C PHE A 438 -3.34 8.07 -9.83
N PRO A 439 -4.50 7.84 -9.17
CA PRO A 439 -5.79 8.11 -9.78
C PRO A 439 -5.92 9.58 -10.20
N ALA A 440 -6.68 9.83 -11.27
CA ALA A 440 -7.03 11.18 -11.66
C ALA A 440 -7.95 11.82 -10.61
N ILE A 441 -7.74 13.11 -10.34
CA ILE A 441 -8.56 13.87 -9.41
C ILE A 441 -9.87 14.23 -10.12
N THR A 442 -11.00 13.93 -9.47
CA THR A 442 -12.30 14.40 -9.93
C THR A 442 -12.62 15.70 -9.18
N VAL A 443 -12.64 16.81 -9.91
CA VAL A 443 -13.02 18.11 -9.34
C VAL A 443 -14.54 18.12 -9.15
N PRO A 444 -15.05 18.53 -7.97
CA PRO A 444 -16.49 18.68 -7.75
C PRO A 444 -17.12 19.65 -8.76
N SER A 445 -18.32 19.32 -9.23
CA SER A 445 -19.13 20.20 -10.08
C SER A 445 -20.43 20.53 -9.33
N PRO A 446 -20.37 21.46 -8.35
CA PRO A 446 -21.55 21.83 -7.57
C PRO A 446 -22.55 22.61 -8.42
N THR A 447 -23.82 22.55 -8.03
CA THR A 447 -24.89 23.35 -8.67
C THR A 447 -24.92 24.79 -8.18
N VAL A 448 -24.41 25.04 -6.98
CA VAL A 448 -24.34 26.35 -6.34
C VAL A 448 -22.92 26.62 -5.88
N THR A 449 -22.41 27.82 -6.17
CA THR A 449 -21.10 28.31 -5.73
C THR A 449 -21.21 29.77 -5.29
N ASN A 450 -20.43 30.14 -4.28
CA ASN A 450 -20.21 31.52 -3.85
C ASN A 450 -18.99 32.08 -4.59
N ALA A 451 -19.14 33.18 -5.34
CA ALA A 451 -18.07 33.70 -6.18
C ALA A 451 -17.10 34.60 -5.39
N ILE A 452 -15.79 34.38 -5.56
CA ILE A 452 -14.75 35.27 -5.03
C ILE A 452 -14.04 35.95 -6.21
N GLY A 453 -14.38 37.22 -6.44
CA GLY A 453 -13.84 38.02 -7.54
C GLY A 453 -12.54 38.75 -7.23
N THR A 454 -12.20 38.94 -5.95
CA THR A 454 -11.04 39.71 -5.50
C THR A 454 -10.16 38.90 -4.56
N THR A 455 -8.87 39.22 -4.54
CA THR A 455 -7.93 38.61 -3.58
C THR A 455 -8.34 38.91 -2.15
N ILE A 456 -8.30 37.89 -1.29
CA ILE A 456 -8.59 38.00 0.14
C ILE A 456 -7.29 38.30 0.87
N THR A 457 -7.23 39.46 1.51
CA THR A 457 -6.06 39.96 2.27
C THR A 457 -6.41 40.42 3.68
N SER A 458 -7.65 40.15 4.12
CA SER A 458 -8.19 40.52 5.43
C SER A 458 -8.79 39.31 6.13
N ALA A 459 -8.79 39.35 7.46
CA ALA A 459 -9.36 38.29 8.28
C ALA A 459 -10.80 38.00 7.86
N ARG A 460 -11.15 36.72 7.76
CA ARG A 460 -12.44 36.29 7.21
C ARG A 460 -12.86 34.93 7.79
N THR A 461 -14.14 34.82 8.11
CA THR A 461 -14.77 33.54 8.48
C THR A 461 -15.53 32.97 7.31
N PHE A 462 -15.41 31.66 7.09
CA PHE A 462 -16.17 30.89 6.11
C PHE A 462 -17.02 29.82 6.82
N PRO A 463 -18.29 29.62 6.47
CA PRO A 463 -19.04 30.44 5.51
C PRO A 463 -19.32 31.85 6.02
N GLN A 464 -19.55 32.79 5.10
CA GLN A 464 -19.94 34.16 5.40
C GLN A 464 -21.46 34.27 5.55
N THR A 465 -21.93 35.28 6.27
CA THR A 465 -23.36 35.62 6.31
C THR A 465 -23.88 35.87 4.89
N GLY A 466 -24.89 35.11 4.47
CA GLY A 466 -25.49 35.19 3.14
C GLY A 466 -24.93 34.19 2.12
N ASP A 467 -23.86 33.45 2.44
CA ASP A 467 -23.39 32.37 1.58
C ASP A 467 -24.41 31.23 1.52
N THR A 468 -24.52 30.61 0.35
CA THR A 468 -25.45 29.51 0.12
C THR A 468 -24.70 28.19 0.06
N ALA A 469 -25.17 27.20 0.82
CA ALA A 469 -24.68 25.82 0.74
C ALA A 469 -25.21 25.15 -0.53
N ASN A 470 -24.41 24.28 -1.14
CA ASN A 470 -24.83 23.45 -2.25
C ASN A 470 -25.89 22.43 -1.76
N PRO A 471 -27.09 22.37 -2.35
CA PRO A 471 -28.18 21.55 -1.83
C PRO A 471 -27.92 20.04 -1.79
N ALA A 472 -27.04 19.54 -2.66
CA ALA A 472 -26.80 18.10 -2.79
C ALA A 472 -26.00 17.49 -1.63
N ASP A 473 -25.15 18.28 -0.98
CA ASP A 473 -24.22 17.81 0.06
C ASP A 473 -24.07 18.75 1.27
N GLY A 474 -24.73 19.92 1.25
CA GLY A 474 -24.67 20.90 2.32
C GLY A 474 -23.32 21.60 2.46
N LYS A 475 -22.40 21.47 1.50
CA LYS A 475 -21.08 22.12 1.52
C LYS A 475 -21.14 23.53 0.92
N TYR A 476 -20.29 24.42 1.40
CA TYR A 476 -20.14 25.78 0.88
C TYR A 476 -18.99 25.83 -0.12
N TYR A 477 -19.33 25.87 -1.41
CA TYR A 477 -18.35 25.95 -2.49
C TYR A 477 -17.99 27.41 -2.80
N TYR A 478 -16.70 27.72 -2.90
CA TYR A 478 -16.19 29.03 -3.28
C TYR A 478 -15.40 28.94 -4.58
N GLN A 479 -15.89 29.61 -5.61
CA GLN A 479 -15.22 29.69 -6.91
C GLN A 479 -14.35 30.95 -6.96
N PHE A 480 -13.04 30.77 -7.02
CA PHE A 480 -12.10 31.90 -7.15
C PHE A 480 -11.91 32.25 -8.62
N GLY A 481 -12.13 33.53 -8.97
CA GLY A 481 -11.77 34.05 -10.30
C GLY A 481 -10.25 34.02 -10.54
N GLY A 482 -9.81 34.05 -11.80
CA GLY A 482 -8.38 33.92 -12.14
C GLY A 482 -7.46 35.00 -11.55
N GLY A 483 -8.00 36.16 -11.16
CA GLY A 483 -7.25 37.22 -10.44
C GLY A 483 -7.43 37.20 -8.92
N ALA A 484 -8.29 36.34 -8.38
CA ALA A 484 -8.56 36.22 -6.96
C ALA A 484 -7.72 35.10 -6.34
N ARG A 485 -7.11 35.33 -5.19
CA ARG A 485 -6.34 34.35 -4.43
C ARG A 485 -6.57 34.53 -2.93
N ILE A 486 -6.04 33.61 -2.13
CA ILE A 486 -5.81 33.86 -0.70
C ILE A 486 -4.39 34.44 -0.57
N ASP A 487 -4.26 35.62 0.04
CA ASP A 487 -2.97 36.26 0.28
C ASP A 487 -2.99 36.94 1.65
N MET A 488 -2.72 36.14 2.67
CA MET A 488 -2.84 36.54 4.07
C MET A 488 -1.48 36.96 4.63
N ASP A 489 -1.49 38.05 5.38
CA ASP A 489 -0.31 38.59 6.05
C ASP A 489 -0.68 39.21 7.41
N SER A 490 0.32 39.71 8.13
CA SER A 490 0.14 40.64 9.25
C SER A 490 -0.80 40.15 10.37
N ASN A 491 -0.71 38.89 10.76
CA ASN A 491 -1.56 38.25 11.79
C ASN A 491 -3.06 38.25 11.46
N LYS A 492 -3.40 38.26 10.17
CA LYS A 492 -4.80 38.20 9.72
C LYS A 492 -5.19 36.75 9.50
N ASN A 493 -6.12 36.27 10.31
CA ASN A 493 -6.50 34.87 10.31
C ASN A 493 -7.72 34.59 9.44
N LEU A 494 -7.72 33.42 8.81
CA LEU A 494 -8.92 32.81 8.24
C LEU A 494 -9.55 31.88 9.27
N THR A 495 -10.88 31.80 9.29
CA THR A 495 -11.62 30.89 10.17
C THR A 495 -12.57 30.02 9.35
N ILE A 496 -12.52 28.71 9.55
CA ILE A 496 -13.37 27.71 8.90
C ILE A 496 -14.37 27.19 9.93
N ALA A 497 -15.59 27.70 9.88
CA ALA A 497 -16.68 27.42 10.80
C ALA A 497 -17.71 26.41 10.27
N GLY A 498 -17.60 25.98 9.01
CA GLY A 498 -18.48 24.99 8.40
C GLY A 498 -17.74 24.06 7.45
N ASN A 499 -18.48 23.40 6.56
CA ASN A 499 -17.92 22.50 5.55
C ASN A 499 -17.65 23.28 4.27
N VAL A 500 -16.40 23.69 4.08
CA VAL A 500 -15.97 24.65 3.05
C VAL A 500 -15.16 23.95 1.96
N VAL A 501 -15.44 24.30 0.70
CA VAL A 501 -14.66 23.85 -0.46
C VAL A 501 -14.17 25.05 -1.26
N TRP A 502 -12.86 25.19 -1.45
CA TRP A 502 -12.26 26.23 -2.28
C TRP A 502 -11.83 25.68 -3.64
N LEU A 503 -12.29 26.34 -4.70
CA LEU A 503 -12.02 25.98 -6.09
C LEU A 503 -11.14 27.05 -6.76
N PHE A 504 -9.84 26.77 -6.86
CA PHE A 504 -8.84 27.56 -7.58
C PHE A 504 -8.52 26.91 -8.93
N LEU A 505 -9.46 26.98 -9.87
CA LEU A 505 -9.39 26.26 -11.15
C LEU A 505 -8.81 27.09 -12.29
N SER A 506 -8.44 28.36 -12.05
CA SER A 506 -7.93 29.30 -13.07
C SER A 506 -6.58 29.90 -12.67
N HIS A 507 -5.74 29.11 -11.99
CA HIS A 507 -4.54 29.56 -11.31
C HIS A 507 -3.27 28.82 -11.77
N THR A 508 -3.29 28.18 -12.93
CA THR A 508 -2.13 27.45 -13.46
C THR A 508 -0.90 28.36 -13.55
N GLY A 509 0.19 27.95 -12.90
CA GLY A 509 1.46 28.68 -12.89
C GLY A 509 1.50 29.92 -11.99
N VAL A 510 0.44 30.23 -11.24
CA VAL A 510 0.40 31.32 -10.26
C VAL A 510 0.11 30.80 -8.85
N THR A 511 0.51 31.56 -7.82
CA THR A 511 0.22 31.21 -6.43
C THR A 511 -1.25 31.51 -6.10
N SER A 512 -2.01 30.45 -5.85
CA SER A 512 -3.43 30.49 -5.47
C SER A 512 -3.66 30.76 -3.99
N ILE A 513 -2.73 30.32 -3.15
CA ILE A 513 -2.76 30.49 -1.70
C ILE A 513 -1.38 30.91 -1.24
N ARG A 514 -1.33 32.05 -0.57
CA ARG A 514 -0.17 32.55 0.14
C ARG A 514 -0.57 32.91 1.57
N THR A 515 0.21 32.43 2.53
CA THR A 515 0.15 32.88 3.93
C THR A 515 1.53 33.33 4.37
N SER A 516 1.59 34.43 5.10
CA SER A 516 2.81 35.01 5.64
C SER A 516 2.54 35.73 6.95
N SER A 517 3.60 36.03 7.71
CA SER A 517 3.54 36.86 8.92
C SER A 517 2.45 36.46 9.91
N ASN A 518 2.47 35.21 10.36
CA ASN A 518 1.54 34.62 11.33
C ASN A 518 0.06 34.62 10.92
N ALA A 519 -0.21 34.31 9.65
CA ALA A 519 -1.56 34.24 9.12
C ALA A 519 -2.11 32.81 9.24
N ASP A 520 -2.82 32.56 10.33
CA ASP A 520 -3.36 31.23 10.63
C ASP A 520 -4.63 30.92 9.86
N THR A 521 -4.90 29.63 9.69
CA THR A 521 -6.21 29.13 9.25
C THR A 521 -6.79 28.24 10.34
N LEU A 522 -7.72 28.83 11.09
CA LEU A 522 -8.32 28.24 12.29
C LEU A 522 -9.61 27.49 11.93
N PHE A 523 -9.87 26.37 12.60
CA PHE A 523 -11.08 25.58 12.40
C PHE A 523 -11.97 25.66 13.65
N SER A 524 -13.24 26.07 13.48
CA SER A 524 -14.19 26.17 14.59
C SER A 524 -14.88 24.83 14.85
N GLY A 525 -14.74 24.30 16.07
CA GLY A 525 -15.37 23.04 16.48
C GLY A 525 -14.69 21.81 15.86
N THR A 526 -15.26 20.62 16.10
CA THR A 526 -14.74 19.33 15.60
C THR A 526 -15.29 18.93 14.24
N ALA A 527 -16.40 19.54 13.79
CA ALA A 527 -17.09 19.17 12.56
C ALA A 527 -16.70 19.98 11.32
N SER A 528 -16.02 21.13 11.45
CA SER A 528 -15.69 21.95 10.29
C SER A 528 -14.59 21.34 9.42
N THR A 529 -14.74 21.43 8.10
CA THR A 529 -13.82 20.85 7.12
C THR A 529 -13.44 21.87 6.06
N LEU A 530 -12.24 21.75 5.52
CA LEU A 530 -11.73 22.52 4.41
C LEU A 530 -11.21 21.58 3.33
N GLU A 531 -11.79 21.66 2.14
CA GLU A 531 -11.30 20.98 0.95
C GLU A 531 -10.82 22.03 -0.06
N ILE A 532 -9.61 21.87 -0.57
CA ILE A 532 -9.00 22.81 -1.53
C ILE A 532 -8.72 22.05 -2.81
N TYR A 533 -9.30 22.50 -3.93
CA TYR A 533 -8.95 22.04 -5.27
C TYR A 533 -8.24 23.17 -5.99
N THR A 534 -6.95 23.00 -6.31
CA THR A 534 -6.15 24.05 -6.92
C THR A 534 -5.26 23.55 -8.05
N ASN A 535 -5.25 24.25 -9.19
CA ASN A 535 -4.24 24.08 -10.23
C ASN A 535 -3.09 25.10 -10.12
N GLY A 536 -3.12 25.96 -9.09
CA GLY A 536 -2.08 26.95 -8.80
C GLY A 536 -1.21 26.60 -7.61
N ASN A 537 -0.09 27.29 -7.46
CA ASN A 537 0.89 27.01 -6.42
C ASN A 537 0.34 27.36 -5.02
N ILE A 538 0.93 26.76 -3.99
CA ILE A 538 0.67 27.06 -2.58
C ILE A 538 2.01 27.47 -1.93
N SER A 539 2.01 28.59 -1.23
CA SER A 539 3.18 29.09 -0.51
C SER A 539 2.80 29.45 0.92
N LEU A 540 3.25 28.67 1.89
CA LEU A 540 3.01 28.91 3.30
C LEU A 540 4.35 29.28 3.94
N ASP A 541 4.44 30.45 4.55
CA ASP A 541 5.70 30.94 5.12
C ASP A 541 5.48 31.77 6.39
N SER A 542 6.54 31.99 7.17
CA SER A 542 6.57 32.96 8.28
C SER A 542 5.55 32.67 9.40
N ASN A 543 5.71 31.49 10.03
CA ASN A 543 4.97 30.94 11.18
C ASN A 543 3.45 30.89 11.03
N ASN A 544 2.90 29.97 10.24
CA ASN A 544 1.44 29.78 10.20
C ASN A 544 1.04 28.46 10.84
N ASP A 545 -0.03 28.50 11.63
CA ASP A 545 -0.73 27.32 12.10
C ASP A 545 -1.98 27.09 11.24
N ILE A 546 -1.96 26.02 10.46
CA ILE A 546 -3.06 25.63 9.57
C ILE A 546 -3.53 24.24 10.00
N ASN A 547 -4.71 24.17 10.62
CA ASN A 547 -5.27 22.94 11.17
C ASN A 547 -4.29 22.17 12.11
N ALA A 548 -3.41 22.88 12.82
CA ALA A 548 -2.33 22.26 13.61
C ALA A 548 -2.83 21.46 14.82
N THR A 549 -4.03 21.77 15.34
CA THR A 549 -4.65 21.09 16.50
C THR A 549 -5.77 20.13 16.10
N GLY A 550 -6.08 20.01 14.81
CA GLY A 550 -7.16 19.16 14.29
C GLY A 550 -6.65 17.86 13.66
N GLN A 551 -7.57 16.95 13.36
CA GLN A 551 -7.25 15.78 12.52
C GLN A 551 -6.84 16.25 11.12
N PRO A 552 -5.75 15.72 10.55
CA PRO A 552 -5.33 16.05 9.18
C PRO A 552 -6.46 15.85 8.15
N GLN A 553 -7.35 14.88 8.38
CA GLN A 553 -8.50 14.56 7.51
C GLN A 553 -9.46 15.73 7.28
N ARG A 554 -9.52 16.69 8.20
CA ARG A 554 -10.39 17.87 8.12
C ARG A 554 -9.90 18.90 7.12
N CYS A 555 -8.62 18.87 6.76
CA CYS A 555 -8.03 19.74 5.75
C CYS A 555 -7.49 18.89 4.60
N GLN A 556 -8.18 18.91 3.47
CA GLN A 556 -7.80 18.15 2.27
C GLN A 556 -7.35 19.10 1.18
N ILE A 557 -6.20 18.81 0.58
CA ILE A 557 -5.63 19.62 -0.49
C ILE A 557 -5.42 18.74 -1.73
N TRP A 558 -6.09 19.11 -2.81
CA TRP A 558 -6.09 18.42 -4.09
C TRP A 558 -5.40 19.29 -5.15
N GLY A 559 -4.20 18.90 -5.56
CA GLY A 559 -3.44 19.57 -6.62
C GLY A 559 -3.88 19.10 -7.99
N THR A 560 -4.69 19.90 -8.68
CA THR A 560 -5.36 19.56 -9.94
C THR A 560 -4.57 19.96 -11.20
N ALA A 561 -3.35 20.49 -11.05
CA ALA A 561 -2.50 20.85 -12.17
C ALA A 561 -2.18 19.63 -13.05
N SER A 562 -2.26 19.77 -14.37
CA SER A 562 -2.04 18.67 -15.32
C SER A 562 -0.56 18.40 -15.63
N THR A 563 0.33 19.36 -15.35
CA THR A 563 1.76 19.29 -15.71
C THR A 563 2.67 19.51 -14.50
N SER A 564 2.63 20.71 -13.90
CA SER A 564 3.52 21.08 -12.80
C SER A 564 2.85 22.09 -11.88
N GLN A 565 3.18 22.01 -10.59
CA GLN A 565 2.71 22.86 -9.51
C GLN A 565 3.76 22.83 -8.40
N THR A 566 3.84 23.86 -7.56
CA THR A 566 4.80 23.91 -6.44
C THR A 566 4.09 24.21 -5.14
N PHE A 567 4.30 23.37 -4.13
CA PHE A 567 3.80 23.55 -2.77
C PHE A 567 5.00 23.76 -1.83
N THR A 568 5.10 24.96 -1.26
CA THR A 568 6.22 25.36 -0.42
C THR A 568 5.74 25.63 0.99
N LEU A 569 6.41 25.00 1.96
CA LEU A 569 6.28 25.27 3.39
C LEU A 569 7.65 25.75 3.88
N SER A 570 7.71 26.93 4.48
CA SER A 570 8.95 27.52 4.97
C SER A 570 8.74 28.29 6.27
N SER A 571 9.83 28.54 6.99
CA SER A 571 9.89 29.34 8.21
C SER A 571 8.80 29.00 9.25
N ASN A 572 8.92 27.82 9.87
CA ASN A 572 8.12 27.35 11.00
C ASN A 572 6.60 27.22 10.75
N VAL A 573 6.19 26.79 9.56
CA VAL A 573 4.77 26.45 9.30
C VAL A 573 4.41 25.11 9.93
N ASN A 574 3.27 25.07 10.63
CA ASN A 574 2.63 23.84 11.09
C ASN A 574 1.35 23.59 10.28
N LEU A 575 1.33 22.49 9.53
CA LEU A 575 0.20 22.13 8.67
C LEU A 575 -0.32 20.73 9.05
N GLY A 576 -1.59 20.64 9.45
CA GLY A 576 -2.33 19.39 9.55
C GLY A 576 -3.18 19.17 8.31
N ALA A 577 -2.75 18.34 7.37
CA ALA A 577 -3.50 18.13 6.14
C ALA A 577 -3.22 16.80 5.47
N VAL A 578 -4.18 16.41 4.64
CA VAL A 578 -4.08 15.28 3.74
C VAL A 578 -4.01 15.81 2.31
N ILE A 579 -2.88 15.60 1.65
CA ILE A 579 -2.52 16.32 0.41
C ILE A 579 -2.30 15.34 -0.74
N TYR A 580 -3.11 15.44 -1.80
CA TYR A 580 -2.92 14.68 -3.04
C TYR A 580 -2.71 15.62 -4.22
N ALA A 581 -1.46 15.79 -4.60
CA ALA A 581 -1.03 16.68 -5.69
C ALA A 581 0.06 15.97 -6.50
N PRO A 582 -0.29 14.95 -7.30
CA PRO A 582 0.70 14.01 -7.85
C PRO A 582 1.58 14.61 -8.96
N ASN A 583 1.32 15.85 -9.36
CA ASN A 583 2.15 16.64 -10.28
C ASN A 583 2.83 17.84 -9.59
N ALA A 584 2.74 17.94 -8.26
CA ALA A 584 3.32 19.04 -7.50
C ALA A 584 4.69 18.67 -6.94
N ALA A 585 5.63 19.60 -7.03
CA ALA A 585 6.89 19.56 -6.32
C ALA A 585 6.72 20.19 -4.93
N PHE A 586 7.03 19.42 -3.88
CA PHE A 586 6.98 19.85 -2.50
C PHE A 586 8.36 20.28 -2.01
N GLN A 587 8.41 21.45 -1.39
CA GLN A 587 9.59 21.96 -0.68
C GLN A 587 9.18 22.30 0.75
N ILE A 588 9.66 21.51 1.70
CA ILE A 588 9.36 21.66 3.12
C ILE A 588 10.68 21.96 3.82
N ASP A 589 10.83 23.17 4.35
CA ASP A 589 12.11 23.62 4.89
C ASP A 589 11.92 24.40 6.20
N SER A 590 13.02 24.70 6.88
CA SER A 590 13.09 25.69 7.96
C SER A 590 12.11 25.41 9.12
N ASN A 591 12.32 24.27 9.79
CA ASN A 591 11.56 23.77 10.95
C ASN A 591 10.05 23.60 10.75
N CYS A 592 9.57 23.49 9.51
CA CYS A 592 8.15 23.22 9.27
C CYS A 592 7.74 21.84 9.80
N VAL A 593 6.51 21.74 10.28
CA VAL A 593 5.88 20.49 10.73
C VAL A 593 4.68 20.20 9.85
N LEU A 594 4.63 18.99 9.30
CA LEU A 594 3.52 18.51 8.50
C LEU A 594 2.95 17.24 9.13
N LEU A 595 1.64 17.24 9.38
CA LEU A 595 0.90 16.17 10.01
C LEU A 595 -0.12 15.62 9.00
N GLY A 596 -0.08 14.33 8.69
CA GLY A 596 -1.08 13.68 7.84
C GLY A 596 -0.47 12.76 6.78
N SER A 597 -0.83 12.98 5.51
CA SER A 597 -0.35 12.16 4.37
C SER A 597 -0.18 13.04 3.13
N VAL A 598 0.90 12.81 2.37
CA VAL A 598 1.26 13.60 1.18
C VAL A 598 1.55 12.69 0.01
N VAL A 599 0.94 12.99 -1.13
CA VAL A 599 1.28 12.44 -2.44
C VAL A 599 1.70 13.58 -3.36
N GLY A 600 2.95 13.53 -3.83
CA GLY A 600 3.58 14.54 -4.67
C GLY A 600 4.35 13.95 -5.84
N ASP A 601 4.78 14.80 -6.78
CA ASP A 601 5.75 14.38 -7.80
C ASP A 601 7.13 14.22 -7.17
N THR A 602 7.64 15.29 -6.58
CA THR A 602 8.89 15.31 -5.82
C THR A 602 8.65 15.83 -4.42
N ILE A 603 9.32 15.27 -3.42
CA ILE A 603 9.20 15.74 -2.03
C ILE A 603 10.61 15.99 -1.48
N GLN A 604 10.90 17.23 -1.15
CA GLN A 604 12.13 17.64 -0.50
C GLN A 604 11.83 18.16 0.91
N MET A 605 12.51 17.59 1.90
CA MET A 605 12.49 18.04 3.27
C MET A 605 13.89 18.45 3.70
N ASP A 606 14.04 19.69 4.16
CA ASP A 606 15.30 20.28 4.59
C ASP A 606 15.18 20.96 5.96
N SER A 607 16.32 21.45 6.47
CA SER A 607 16.51 22.26 7.69
C SER A 607 15.54 21.94 8.83
N ASN A 608 15.69 20.74 9.40
CA ASN A 608 14.95 20.28 10.58
C ASN A 608 13.42 20.28 10.40
N SER A 609 12.94 20.11 9.17
CA SER A 609 11.52 19.84 8.89
C SER A 609 11.10 18.47 9.42
N ARG A 610 9.85 18.38 9.86
CA ARG A 610 9.30 17.19 10.50
C ARG A 610 8.01 16.78 9.81
N PHE A 611 7.91 15.50 9.51
CA PHE A 611 6.70 14.90 8.99
C PHE A 611 6.22 13.82 9.93
N HIS A 612 4.96 13.92 10.31
CA HIS A 612 4.27 12.94 11.11
C HIS A 612 3.22 12.30 10.21
N TYR A 613 3.21 10.97 10.10
CA TYR A 613 2.15 10.20 9.45
C TYR A 613 1.01 9.91 10.43
N ASP A 614 -0.23 10.24 10.06
CA ASP A 614 -1.40 9.83 10.84
C ASP A 614 -1.88 8.44 10.42
N GLU A 615 -1.69 7.45 11.29
CA GLU A 615 -2.06 6.05 11.03
C GLU A 615 -3.56 5.83 10.87
N ALA A 616 -4.41 6.72 11.43
CA ALA A 616 -5.85 6.66 11.23
C ALA A 616 -6.24 6.80 9.73
N LEU A 617 -5.39 7.46 8.95
CA LEU A 617 -5.56 7.63 7.50
C LEU A 617 -5.47 6.32 6.72
N GLY A 618 -4.86 5.28 7.29
CA GLY A 618 -4.70 3.96 6.67
C GLY A 618 -6.02 3.30 6.27
N ASN A 619 -7.12 3.68 6.90
CA ASN A 619 -8.47 3.19 6.61
C ASN A 619 -9.41 4.28 6.06
N TYR A 620 -8.94 5.52 5.94
CA TYR A 620 -9.72 6.64 5.45
C TYR A 620 -9.99 6.52 3.93
N GLY A 621 -11.16 6.98 3.47
CA GLY A 621 -11.44 7.17 2.04
C GLY A 621 -12.36 6.18 1.33
N GLY A 622 -13.06 5.26 2.02
CA GLY A 622 -14.34 4.67 1.56
C GLY A 622 -14.42 3.96 0.19
N SER A 623 -13.36 3.83 -0.61
CA SER A 623 -13.37 3.13 -1.92
C SER A 623 -11.95 2.66 -2.27
N ASN A 624 -11.40 1.87 -1.37
CA ASN A 624 -10.03 1.42 -1.41
C ASN A 624 -9.95 0.04 -2.10
N PRO A 625 -9.53 -0.06 -3.38
CA PRO A 625 -9.41 -1.36 -4.05
C PRO A 625 -8.45 -2.26 -3.28
N PHE A 626 -8.74 -3.57 -3.22
CA PHE A 626 -7.85 -4.51 -2.56
C PHE A 626 -6.58 -4.72 -3.39
N ARG A 627 -5.42 -4.75 -2.71
CA ARG A 627 -4.16 -5.22 -3.31
C ARG A 627 -3.69 -6.47 -2.60
N VAL A 628 -2.95 -7.30 -3.33
CA VAL A 628 -2.20 -8.41 -2.74
C VAL A 628 -1.07 -7.83 -1.89
N SER A 629 -1.05 -8.15 -0.60
CA SER A 629 0.02 -7.75 0.33
C SER A 629 1.06 -8.84 0.52
N SER A 630 0.67 -10.11 0.34
CA SER A 630 1.60 -11.23 0.36
C SER A 630 1.06 -12.36 -0.49
N TRP A 631 1.97 -13.11 -1.12
CA TRP A 631 1.67 -14.30 -1.88
C TRP A 631 2.66 -15.40 -1.50
N ARG A 632 2.16 -16.61 -1.24
CA ARG A 632 3.01 -17.79 -1.03
C ARG A 632 2.34 -19.08 -1.47
N GLU A 633 3.16 -20.02 -1.93
CA GLU A 633 2.76 -21.42 -2.16
C GLU A 633 2.98 -22.23 -0.88
N LEU A 634 1.96 -22.98 -0.42
CA LEU A 634 2.06 -23.84 0.76
C LEU A 634 2.66 -25.20 0.38
N ARG A 635 3.97 -25.33 0.55
CA ARG A 635 4.76 -26.46 0.04
C ARG A 635 4.83 -27.62 1.04
N THR A 636 4.83 -27.32 2.34
CA THR A 636 4.97 -28.33 3.40
C THR A 636 3.63 -28.87 3.88
N ALA A 637 3.64 -30.05 4.52
CA ALA A 637 2.45 -30.60 5.15
C ALA A 637 1.96 -29.74 6.32
N ALA A 638 2.89 -29.15 7.09
CA ALA A 638 2.59 -28.28 8.22
C ALA A 638 1.82 -27.02 7.79
N GLU A 639 2.29 -26.34 6.74
CA GLU A 639 1.61 -25.16 6.18
C GLU A 639 0.19 -25.47 5.69
N ARG A 640 0.00 -26.64 5.05
CA ARG A 640 -1.32 -27.06 4.58
C ARG A 640 -2.25 -27.49 5.73
N ALA A 641 -1.69 -28.02 6.82
CA ALA A 641 -2.46 -28.43 7.99
C ALA A 641 -3.21 -27.24 8.62
N THR A 642 -2.62 -26.03 8.57
CA THR A 642 -3.25 -24.79 9.04
C THR A 642 -4.61 -24.51 8.40
N TYR A 643 -4.84 -24.96 7.16
CA TYR A 643 -6.09 -24.75 6.42
C TYR A 643 -6.84 -26.05 6.11
N ALA A 644 -6.44 -27.17 6.70
CA ALA A 644 -6.98 -28.48 6.35
C ALA A 644 -8.49 -28.57 6.67
N SER A 645 -8.93 -28.07 7.83
CA SER A 645 -10.35 -28.01 8.20
C SER A 645 -11.13 -27.04 7.31
N ALA A 646 -10.55 -25.84 7.08
CA ALA A 646 -11.14 -24.79 6.28
C ALA A 646 -11.34 -25.18 4.80
N LEU A 647 -10.56 -26.14 4.28
CA LEU A 647 -10.63 -26.64 2.89
C LEU A 647 -11.31 -28.01 2.79
N ASN A 648 -11.91 -28.51 3.88
CA ASN A 648 -12.60 -29.80 3.95
C ASN A 648 -14.13 -29.64 3.79
N PHE A 649 -14.54 -29.08 2.67
CA PHE A 649 -15.94 -28.88 2.28
C PHE A 649 -16.22 -29.38 0.86
#